data_AF-A0AAD9BQ92-F1
#
_entry.id   AF-A0AAD9BQ92-F1
#
_cell.length_a   1.000
_cell.length_b   1.000
_cell.length_c   1.000
_cell.angle_alpha   90.00
_cell.angle_beta   90.00
_cell.angle_gamma   90.00
#
_symmetry.space_group_name_H-M   'P 1'
#
loop_
_entity.id
_entity.type
_entity.pdbx_description
1 polymer ?
#
loop_
_entity_poly.entity_id
_entity_poly.type
_entity_poly.pdbx_seq_one_letter_code
_entity_poly.pdbx_strand_id
1 'polypeptide(L)'
;MCSSDLVIRRYVEMPLECISTDKRRRRSPKINTVFNIIQAAHVTKVGNDVELQKQLKMEKGEDVLFAAFAQGKPNSPEPTANSAVCIMSLKHINNMFKTYMQSCNTVDPFHFTGSDKKSCYNVSSSDDCDPHEGINEGKESKYRLQVTQFVQRLEYWQKELTNTLVTSITVVTVHGRAVAYLGTSDGRHIQVLFSRFASPHVNVRLDSQPVSASVALLEADGSGGSLLMATGNKITKVPLIGPGCDQLTTCTSCLLSSRVTECGWCDGRCTRANQCPSPSLWTQDYCTPVITKIFPTSGPIRGSTTLTMCGRNFGFDKTENFKGSVVTVEGITGIMPDLCVVGGFVFRWTEMQCSPVFSGNFTPSGHTVKVTSGNMVATMEGFTFVDPVISEIFPTFGPKSGNTMLTIRGAFLDSGNKREVMIGKAACKIQSLSSTMLTCKTPPHAVLSEQPVKLTLDSVELHAPVRFTYNQDPIINSIQPSRSFVSGGCTVSAHGFFLQSGLQPQMILSTGQDAEVFHVSCGQKPNQRPCKKKFSRTKNDEILREIEVCERTKCSTPSLAKLALQPPVVTKMAFVLDGYLTDQWDLIYVEDPLFQDPKLTSKDNKSIVVLKGDHMDREAMKCQVLTVSNHSCESLILTGNTLRCTVPNELQSKAAMKVESNAAMKVEWRQAGSILQLGTVTLAKEPDYTGLKVGCVSVSLLLLLLLLGSLLLWRRNKHIDDLSEVWYDGRGHIQHLDRLANARSVSPTNEMVSHESVDYRTTLLD
;
A
#
# COMPACT_ATOMS: atom_id res chain seq x y z
N MET A 1 65.36 27.85 25.83
CA MET A 1 66.21 29.01 26.19
C MET A 1 65.91 29.41 27.62
N CYS A 2 66.93 29.77 28.40
CA CYS A 2 66.71 30.33 29.74
C CYS A 2 66.24 31.78 29.64
N SER A 3 65.30 32.20 30.48
CA SER A 3 64.83 33.59 30.53
C SER A 3 65.93 34.59 30.93
N SER A 4 66.92 34.13 31.70
CA SER A 4 68.10 34.90 32.12
C SER A 4 69.20 35.01 31.04
N ASP A 5 69.15 34.19 29.98
CA ASP A 5 70.20 34.15 28.96
C ASP A 5 69.89 35.08 27.79
N LEU A 6 70.40 36.32 27.89
CA LEU A 6 70.19 37.37 26.89
C LEU A 6 70.91 37.14 25.56
N VAL A 7 71.83 36.16 25.47
CA VAL A 7 72.71 35.97 24.30
C VAL A 7 72.57 34.58 23.66
N ILE A 8 71.53 33.82 24.05
CA ILE A 8 71.18 32.53 23.44
C ILE A 8 72.39 31.56 23.49
N ARG A 9 73.05 31.49 24.65
CA ARG A 9 74.17 30.58 24.93
C ARG A 9 73.70 29.18 25.31
N ARG A 10 72.48 29.06 25.83
CA ARG A 10 71.80 27.83 26.26
C ARG A 10 70.54 27.62 25.41
N TYR A 11 70.77 27.23 24.15
CA TYR A 11 69.71 26.93 23.19
C TYR A 11 69.61 25.44 22.95
N VAL A 12 68.39 24.93 23.02
CA VAL A 12 68.08 23.54 22.70
C VAL A 12 66.81 23.51 21.87
N GLU A 13 66.79 22.66 20.86
CA GLU A 13 65.61 22.40 20.04
C GLU A 13 65.40 20.91 19.87
N MET A 14 64.13 20.51 19.78
CA MET A 14 63.73 19.11 19.64
C MET A 14 62.52 19.03 18.72
N PRO A 15 62.56 18.20 17.67
CA PRO A 15 61.44 18.03 16.77
C PRO A 15 60.31 17.27 17.48
N LEU A 16 59.10 17.82 17.38
CA LEU A 16 57.88 17.23 17.94
C LEU A 16 56.97 16.73 16.81
N GLU A 17 56.46 15.51 16.95
CA GLU A 17 55.53 14.92 16.00
C GLU A 17 54.28 14.40 16.73
N CYS A 18 53.12 14.65 16.12
CA CYS A 18 51.88 14.02 16.51
C CYS A 18 51.60 12.87 15.54
N ILE A 19 51.41 11.66 16.05
CA ILE A 19 51.21 10.47 15.22
C ILE A 19 49.85 9.85 15.48
N SER A 20 49.27 9.23 14.46
CA SER A 20 48.04 8.44 14.58
C SER A 20 48.21 7.03 14.07
N THR A 21 47.65 6.08 14.85
CA THR A 21 47.77 4.65 14.61
C THR A 21 46.40 4.02 14.39
N ASP A 22 46.13 3.52 13.18
CA ASP A 22 44.87 2.84 12.91
C ASP A 22 44.90 1.40 13.47
N LYS A 23 44.27 1.19 14.63
CA LYS A 23 44.22 -0.12 15.29
C LYS A 23 43.15 -1.07 14.73
N ARG A 24 42.40 -0.69 13.67
CA ARG A 24 41.15 -1.38 13.34
C ARG A 24 41.23 -2.66 12.50
N ARG A 25 42.39 -3.10 12.01
CA ARG A 25 42.45 -4.36 11.25
C ARG A 25 43.69 -5.18 11.58
N ARG A 26 43.48 -6.31 12.27
CA ARG A 26 44.45 -7.40 12.52
C ARG A 26 45.13 -7.98 11.26
N ARG A 27 44.80 -7.49 10.05
CA ARG A 27 45.25 -8.02 8.74
C ARG A 27 45.72 -6.96 7.73
N SER A 28 45.82 -5.68 8.09
CA SER A 28 46.38 -4.64 7.21
C SER A 28 47.69 -4.09 7.78
N PRO A 29 48.65 -3.65 6.95
CA PRO A 29 49.86 -2.98 7.45
C PRO A 29 49.47 -1.78 8.32
N LYS A 30 50.17 -1.59 9.45
CA LYS A 30 49.99 -0.42 10.31
C LYS A 30 50.39 0.82 9.50
N ILE A 31 49.41 1.55 9.00
CA ILE A 31 49.65 2.87 8.40
C ILE A 31 49.68 3.86 9.56
N ASN A 32 50.87 4.38 9.86
CA ASN A 32 51.03 5.48 10.81
C ASN A 32 50.87 6.79 10.03
N THR A 33 49.90 7.60 10.41
CA THR A 33 49.78 8.97 9.86
C THR A 33 50.56 9.92 10.75
N VAL A 34 51.42 10.74 10.15
CA VAL A 34 52.32 11.67 10.86
C VAL A 34 51.86 13.10 10.61
N PHE A 35 51.70 13.86 11.69
CA PHE A 35 51.38 15.27 11.72
C PHE A 35 52.58 16.03 12.29
N ASN A 36 53.31 16.69 11.41
CA ASN A 36 54.64 17.23 11.67
C ASN A 36 54.72 18.76 11.58
N ILE A 37 53.62 19.44 11.23
CA ILE A 37 53.60 20.91 11.10
C ILE A 37 52.72 21.50 12.19
N ILE A 38 53.30 22.15 13.19
CA ILE A 38 52.53 22.83 14.23
C ILE A 38 51.76 24.01 13.64
N GLN A 39 50.48 24.13 13.97
CA GLN A 39 49.61 25.23 13.51
C GLN A 39 49.31 26.19 14.65
N ALA A 40 49.04 25.67 15.84
CA ALA A 40 48.75 26.47 17.01
C ALA A 40 49.12 25.69 18.27
N ALA A 41 49.48 26.42 19.33
CA ALA A 41 49.81 25.85 20.61
C ALA A 41 49.30 26.73 21.76
N HIS A 42 48.90 26.08 22.86
CA HIS A 42 48.47 26.75 24.07
C HIS A 42 49.02 26.02 25.28
N VAL A 43 49.67 26.75 26.18
CA VAL A 43 50.17 26.24 27.44
C VAL A 43 49.25 26.70 28.55
N THR A 44 48.72 25.77 29.33
CA THR A 44 47.90 26.09 30.49
C THR A 44 48.01 25.01 31.55
N LYS A 45 47.62 25.36 32.77
CA LYS A 45 47.48 24.42 33.88
C LYS A 45 46.12 23.75 33.76
N VAL A 46 46.10 22.42 33.75
CA VAL A 46 44.88 21.61 33.59
C VAL A 46 43.97 21.64 34.85
N GLY A 47 44.34 22.44 35.86
CA GLY A 47 43.47 22.76 36.99
C GLY A 47 43.09 21.53 37.83
N ASN A 48 41.78 21.36 38.05
CA ASN A 48 41.18 20.24 38.81
C ASN A 48 40.56 19.16 37.88
N ASP A 49 40.88 19.11 36.58
CA ASP A 49 40.37 18.03 35.71
C ASP A 49 41.06 16.69 36.03
N VAL A 50 40.46 15.97 36.99
CA VAL A 50 40.97 14.69 37.50
C VAL A 50 41.06 13.62 36.42
N GLU A 51 40.14 13.63 35.45
CA GLU A 51 40.11 12.62 34.38
C GLU A 51 41.29 12.82 33.43
N LEU A 52 41.52 14.06 33.00
CA LEU A 52 42.64 14.37 32.12
C LEU A 52 43.99 14.16 32.83
N GLN A 53 44.10 14.53 34.12
CA GLN A 53 45.30 14.28 34.94
C GLN A 53 45.61 12.78 35.05
N LYS A 54 44.60 11.95 35.33
CA LYS A 54 44.75 10.50 35.42
C LYS A 54 45.15 9.88 34.08
N GLN A 55 44.55 10.33 32.98
CA GLN A 55 44.87 9.85 31.63
C GLN A 55 46.31 10.20 31.21
N LEU A 56 46.80 11.38 31.60
CA LEU A 56 48.14 11.85 31.27
C LEU A 56 49.20 11.44 32.30
N LYS A 57 48.80 10.87 33.44
CA LYS A 57 49.66 10.54 34.60
C LYS A 57 50.44 11.76 35.11
N MET A 58 49.74 12.87 35.31
CA MET A 58 50.33 14.15 35.70
C MET A 58 50.00 14.54 37.14
N GLU A 59 50.90 15.30 37.77
CA GLU A 59 50.69 15.90 39.10
C GLU A 59 49.86 17.19 38.99
N LYS A 60 49.24 17.59 40.10
CA LYS A 60 48.41 18.81 40.16
C LYS A 60 49.30 20.05 39.99
N GLY A 61 48.90 20.95 39.10
CA GLY A 61 49.58 22.23 38.87
C GLY A 61 50.71 22.18 37.84
N GLU A 62 50.96 21.04 37.20
CA GLU A 62 51.89 20.93 36.08
C GLU A 62 51.37 21.65 34.82
N ASP A 63 52.27 22.30 34.10
CA ASP A 63 51.97 22.96 32.82
C ASP A 63 51.88 21.93 31.68
N VAL A 64 50.84 22.08 30.86
CA VAL A 64 50.56 21.19 29.73
C VAL A 64 50.57 21.99 28.43
N LEU A 65 51.29 21.47 27.45
CA LEU A 65 51.27 21.94 26.08
C LEU A 65 50.17 21.22 25.29
N PHE A 66 49.19 21.98 24.84
CA PHE A 66 48.20 21.56 23.87
C PHE A 66 48.59 22.11 22.51
N ALA A 67 48.81 21.23 21.53
CA ALA A 67 49.28 21.64 20.22
C ALA A 67 48.46 20.99 19.11
N ALA A 68 48.02 21.81 18.16
CA ALA A 68 47.39 21.37 16.93
C ALA A 68 48.47 21.25 15.84
N PHE A 69 48.56 20.07 15.24
CA PHE A 69 49.48 19.76 14.15
C PHE A 69 48.69 19.48 12.87
N ALA A 70 49.23 19.89 11.74
CA ALA A 70 48.77 19.51 10.42
C ALA A 70 49.71 18.46 9.80
N GLN A 71 49.15 17.61 8.95
CA GLN A 71 49.94 16.71 8.12
C GLN A 71 50.60 17.53 7.02
N GLY A 72 51.93 17.46 6.92
CA GLY A 72 52.67 18.11 5.84
C GLY A 72 52.42 17.46 4.48
N LYS A 73 52.45 18.29 3.44
CA LYS A 73 52.52 17.79 2.06
C LYS A 73 53.84 17.02 1.87
N PRO A 74 53.86 15.94 1.07
CA PRO A 74 55.11 15.22 0.81
C PRO A 74 56.20 16.15 0.30
N ASN A 75 57.37 16.12 0.94
CA ASN A 75 58.55 16.94 0.61
C ASN A 75 58.30 18.45 0.57
N SER A 76 57.36 18.96 1.37
CA SER A 76 57.05 20.39 1.45
C SER A 76 56.80 20.84 2.89
N PRO A 77 57.16 22.09 3.25
CA PRO A 77 56.82 22.68 4.54
C PRO A 77 55.35 23.14 4.63
N GLU A 78 54.54 22.93 3.59
CA GLU A 78 53.14 23.36 3.57
C GLU A 78 52.22 22.33 4.24
N PRO A 79 51.26 22.79 5.07
CA PRO A 79 50.25 21.92 5.68
C PRO A 79 49.18 21.48 4.66
N THR A 80 48.63 20.30 4.90
CA THR A 80 47.39 19.82 4.27
C THR A 80 46.19 20.16 5.15
N ALA A 81 44.98 19.98 4.64
CA ALA A 81 43.75 20.14 5.41
C ALA A 81 43.50 18.99 6.41
N ASN A 82 44.50 18.27 6.88
CA ASN A 82 44.32 17.22 7.89
C ASN A 82 45.05 17.62 9.16
N SER A 83 44.30 17.79 10.26
CA SER A 83 44.88 18.18 11.55
C SER A 83 44.68 17.12 12.63
N ALA A 84 45.53 17.17 13.65
CA ALA A 84 45.44 16.39 14.87
C ALA A 84 45.85 17.25 16.08
N VAL A 85 45.22 17.03 17.22
CA VAL A 85 45.60 17.67 18.49
C VAL A 85 46.37 16.67 19.34
N CYS A 86 47.54 17.09 19.81
CA CYS A 86 48.39 16.35 20.73
C CYS A 86 48.55 17.10 22.06
N ILE A 87 48.72 16.33 23.13
CA ILE A 87 48.86 16.83 24.49
C ILE A 87 50.15 16.30 25.10
N MET A 88 50.99 17.21 25.60
CA MET A 88 52.32 16.91 26.10
C MET A 88 52.57 17.63 27.43
N SER A 89 53.06 16.90 28.43
CA SER A 89 53.52 17.50 29.70
C SER A 89 54.82 18.25 29.48
N LEU A 90 54.91 19.51 29.91
CA LEU A 90 56.17 20.26 29.82
C LEU A 90 57.27 19.65 30.71
N LYS A 91 56.90 19.07 31.87
CA LYS A 91 57.83 18.32 32.73
C LYS A 91 58.42 17.12 31.97
N HIS A 92 57.58 16.41 31.22
CA HIS A 92 58.05 15.29 30.40
C HIS A 92 58.98 15.76 29.26
N ILE A 93 58.61 16.83 28.54
CA ILE A 93 59.46 17.42 27.49
C ILE A 93 60.82 17.85 28.06
N ASN A 94 60.83 18.53 29.21
CA ASN A 94 62.06 18.96 29.88
C ASN A 94 62.94 17.77 30.30
N ASN A 95 62.34 16.69 30.79
CA ASN A 95 63.07 15.47 31.10
C ASN A 95 63.68 14.82 29.86
N MET A 96 62.96 14.81 28.73
CA MET A 96 63.49 14.29 27.46
C MET A 96 64.70 15.09 26.97
N PHE A 97 64.65 16.42 27.05
CA PHE A 97 65.83 17.26 26.78
C PHE A 97 67.02 16.87 27.66
N LYS A 98 66.83 16.77 28.98
CA LYS A 98 67.89 16.36 29.92
C LYS A 98 68.48 15.00 29.56
N THR A 99 67.62 14.00 29.30
CA THR A 99 68.04 12.65 28.92
C THR A 99 68.83 12.62 27.61
N TYR A 100 68.34 13.30 26.56
CA TYR A 100 69.01 13.28 25.25
C TYR A 100 70.33 14.04 25.22
N MET A 101 70.43 15.14 25.98
CA MET A 101 71.69 15.88 26.16
C MET A 101 72.74 15.03 26.89
N GLN A 102 72.33 14.28 27.93
CA GLN A 102 73.22 13.39 28.67
C GLN A 102 73.64 12.18 27.83
N SER A 103 72.75 11.64 27.00
CA SER A 103 72.99 10.44 26.20
C SER A 103 73.63 10.72 24.84
N CYS A 104 74.15 11.93 24.59
CA CYS A 104 74.80 12.31 23.33
C CYS A 104 73.92 12.21 22.08
N ASN A 105 72.59 12.30 22.22
CA ASN A 105 71.64 12.24 21.10
C ASN A 105 71.36 13.64 20.54
N THR A 106 72.41 14.43 20.39
CA THR A 106 72.31 15.82 19.91
C THR A 106 73.38 16.15 18.88
N VAL A 107 73.09 17.13 18.04
CA VAL A 107 73.98 17.70 17.02
C VAL A 107 73.94 19.22 17.08
N ASP A 108 74.91 19.89 16.48
CA ASP A 108 74.86 21.35 16.34
C ASP A 108 73.70 21.76 15.41
N PRO A 109 72.88 22.75 15.79
CA PRO A 109 71.79 23.23 14.95
C PRO A 109 72.33 23.85 13.66
N PHE A 110 71.69 23.54 12.53
CA PHE A 110 72.09 24.03 11.21
C PHE A 110 72.25 25.56 11.13
N HIS A 111 71.48 26.31 11.93
CA HIS A 111 71.48 27.78 11.93
C HIS A 111 72.50 28.42 12.90
N PHE A 112 73.23 27.62 13.69
CA PHE A 112 74.25 28.15 14.62
C PHE A 112 75.70 27.78 14.23
N THR A 113 75.96 26.63 13.60
CA THR A 113 77.26 26.25 12.98
C THR A 113 77.12 25.03 12.05
N GLY A 114 77.77 25.03 10.89
CA GLY A 114 77.61 24.01 9.83
C GLY A 114 78.42 22.70 9.96
N SER A 115 78.65 22.18 11.17
CA SER A 115 79.33 20.89 11.35
C SER A 115 78.47 19.90 12.14
N ASP A 116 78.27 18.68 11.63
CA ASP A 116 77.53 17.59 12.29
C ASP A 116 78.29 16.97 13.47
N LYS A 117 78.68 17.80 14.46
CA LYS A 117 79.36 17.32 15.66
C LYS A 117 78.33 16.83 16.67
N LYS A 118 78.47 15.58 17.09
CA LYS A 118 77.74 15.06 18.24
C LYS A 118 78.35 15.63 19.52
N SER A 119 77.50 16.21 20.35
CA SER A 119 77.87 16.81 21.63
C SER A 119 77.05 16.20 22.78
N CYS A 120 77.62 16.18 23.98
CA CYS A 120 76.95 15.68 25.18
C CYS A 120 77.21 16.62 26.35
N TYR A 121 76.18 16.89 27.13
CA TYR A 121 76.26 17.78 28.28
C TYR A 121 75.62 17.10 29.49
N ASN A 122 76.37 17.02 30.59
CA ASN A 122 75.83 16.54 31.84
C ASN A 122 75.11 17.70 32.53
N VAL A 123 73.80 17.80 32.32
CA VAL A 123 72.97 18.82 32.97
C VAL A 123 72.84 18.44 34.44
N SER A 124 73.61 19.10 35.29
CA SER A 124 73.52 18.96 36.75
C SER A 124 72.35 19.81 37.29
N SER A 125 71.88 19.57 38.52
CA SER A 125 70.76 20.35 39.09
C SER A 125 71.09 21.84 39.28
N SER A 126 72.38 22.21 39.30
CA SER A 126 72.83 23.61 39.34
C SER A 126 72.83 24.30 37.96
N ASP A 127 72.61 23.57 36.86
CA ASP A 127 72.48 24.13 35.50
C ASP A 127 71.03 24.50 35.12
N ASP A 128 70.06 24.32 36.03
CA ASP A 128 68.74 24.94 35.89
C ASP A 128 68.95 26.47 35.81
N CYS A 129 68.08 27.16 35.08
CA CYS A 129 68.20 28.59 34.74
C CYS A 129 68.15 29.53 35.96
N ASP A 130 69.10 29.40 36.89
CA ASP A 130 69.17 30.14 38.14
C ASP A 130 69.61 31.58 37.83
N PRO A 131 68.82 32.61 38.20
CA PRO A 131 69.17 34.01 37.96
C PRO A 131 70.41 34.48 38.74
N HIS A 132 70.88 33.71 39.72
CA HIS A 132 71.92 34.14 40.67
C HIS A 132 73.36 33.75 40.30
N GLU A 133 73.59 32.97 39.24
CA GLU A 133 74.95 32.78 38.71
C GLU A 133 75.38 33.96 37.84
N GLY A 134 75.74 35.06 38.50
CA GLY A 134 76.47 36.16 37.88
C GLY A 134 77.87 35.70 37.47
N ILE A 135 78.23 35.98 36.22
CA ILE A 135 79.56 36.34 35.71
C ILE A 135 80.74 35.82 36.58
N ASN A 136 80.94 34.50 36.61
CA ASN A 136 82.23 33.94 37.02
C ASN A 136 82.93 33.42 35.76
N GLU A 137 83.99 34.11 35.37
CA GLU A 137 84.86 33.74 34.25
C GLU A 137 85.36 32.29 34.42
N GLY A 138 84.95 31.40 33.51
CA GLY A 138 85.65 30.14 33.26
C GLY A 138 84.84 28.84 33.25
N LYS A 139 83.56 28.83 33.67
CA LYS A 139 82.75 27.58 33.71
C LYS A 139 81.30 27.70 33.21
N GLU A 140 80.96 28.70 32.39
CA GLU A 140 79.65 28.68 31.72
C GLU A 140 79.62 27.59 30.63
N SER A 141 78.87 26.52 30.88
CA SER A 141 78.51 25.52 29.87
C SER A 141 77.72 26.20 28.74
N LYS A 142 78.38 26.53 27.63
CA LYS A 142 77.75 27.04 26.40
C LYS A 142 77.33 25.84 25.55
N TYR A 143 76.03 25.72 25.25
CA TYR A 143 75.51 24.68 24.38
C TYR A 143 74.38 25.20 23.49
N ARG A 144 74.51 24.92 22.20
CA ARG A 144 73.48 25.14 21.18
C ARG A 144 73.28 23.81 20.50
N LEU A 145 72.17 23.14 20.78
CA LEU A 145 71.98 21.73 20.43
C LEU A 145 70.62 21.48 19.80
N GLN A 146 70.62 20.58 18.83
CA GLN A 146 69.42 19.98 18.25
C GLN A 146 69.37 18.51 18.66
N VAL A 147 68.25 18.08 19.25
CA VAL A 147 67.99 16.66 19.52
C VAL A 147 67.71 15.93 18.21
N THR A 148 68.37 14.79 17.99
CA THR A 148 68.26 14.02 16.74
C THR A 148 67.03 13.11 16.69
N GLN A 149 66.42 12.82 17.84
CA GLN A 149 65.23 11.97 17.92
C GLN A 149 63.94 12.80 17.89
N PHE A 150 62.95 12.31 17.14
CA PHE A 150 61.60 12.85 17.13
C PHE A 150 60.84 12.40 18.37
N VAL A 151 60.30 13.37 19.12
CA VAL A 151 59.36 13.05 20.21
C VAL A 151 57.99 12.88 19.61
N GLN A 152 57.60 11.62 19.44
CA GLN A 152 56.32 11.24 18.89
C GLN A 152 55.28 11.09 20.01
N ARG A 153 54.18 11.83 19.89
CA ARG A 153 53.01 11.70 20.77
C ARG A 153 51.81 11.19 20.00
N LEU A 154 51.09 10.25 20.60
CA LEU A 154 49.85 9.73 20.02
C LEU A 154 48.78 10.84 20.04
N GLU A 155 48.06 10.96 18.94
CA GLU A 155 46.98 11.91 18.77
C GLU A 155 45.93 11.74 19.87
N TYR A 156 45.49 12.87 20.43
CA TYR A 156 44.39 12.87 21.37
C TYR A 156 43.05 13.01 20.65
N TRP A 157 43.03 13.81 19.57
CA TRP A 157 41.83 14.07 18.78
C TRP A 157 42.19 14.33 17.31
N GLN A 158 41.59 13.57 16.39
CA GLN A 158 41.87 13.61 14.94
C GLN A 158 40.63 13.30 14.10
N LYS A 159 39.76 12.37 14.53
CA LYS A 159 38.66 11.84 13.70
C LYS A 159 37.80 12.93 13.05
N GLU A 160 37.43 13.96 13.80
CA GLU A 160 36.60 15.06 13.32
C GLU A 160 37.40 16.23 12.71
N LEU A 161 38.73 16.14 12.71
CA LEU A 161 39.64 17.10 12.09
C LEU A 161 40.19 16.59 10.75
N THR A 162 39.61 15.52 10.22
CA THR A 162 39.87 15.08 8.85
C THR A 162 39.30 16.11 7.88
N ASN A 163 40.08 16.50 6.87
CA ASN A 163 39.72 17.59 5.95
C ASN A 163 39.40 18.95 6.65
N THR A 164 39.96 19.18 7.84
CA THR A 164 39.94 20.47 8.54
C THR A 164 41.37 20.89 8.92
N LEU A 165 41.79 22.10 8.50
CA LEU A 165 43.02 22.73 8.99
C LEU A 165 42.71 23.58 10.22
N VAL A 166 43.28 23.23 11.38
CA VAL A 166 43.17 24.02 12.62
C VAL A 166 44.16 25.18 12.55
N THR A 167 43.72 26.39 12.89
CA THR A 167 44.52 27.63 12.84
C THR A 167 44.77 28.23 14.22
N SER A 168 43.93 27.92 15.20
CA SER A 168 44.10 28.39 16.58
C SER A 168 43.64 27.34 17.59
N ILE A 169 44.26 27.36 18.77
CA ILE A 169 43.86 26.53 19.91
C ILE A 169 43.97 27.37 21.18
N THR A 170 42.93 27.33 22.00
CA THR A 170 42.93 27.89 23.35
C THR A 170 42.26 26.88 24.27
N VAL A 171 42.80 26.67 25.46
CA VAL A 171 42.28 25.68 26.41
C VAL A 171 41.94 26.36 27.72
N VAL A 172 40.68 26.22 28.14
CA VAL A 172 40.17 26.82 29.37
C VAL A 172 39.54 25.74 30.22
N THR A 173 39.69 25.85 31.54
CA THR A 173 39.02 24.96 32.49
C THR A 173 37.65 25.53 32.82
N VAL A 174 36.59 24.82 32.44
CA VAL A 174 35.19 25.22 32.67
C VAL A 174 34.52 24.15 33.53
N HIS A 175 33.96 24.54 34.68
CA HIS A 175 33.37 23.63 35.68
C HIS A 175 34.27 22.42 36.04
N GLY A 176 35.58 22.68 36.21
CA GLY A 176 36.56 21.65 36.56
C GLY A 176 36.95 20.71 35.42
N ARG A 177 36.58 21.04 34.17
CA ARG A 177 36.91 20.26 32.99
C ARG A 177 37.68 21.07 31.95
N ALA A 178 38.71 20.48 31.34
CA ALA A 178 39.49 21.15 30.30
C ALA A 178 38.76 21.10 28.95
N VAL A 179 38.52 22.28 28.38
CA VAL A 179 37.80 22.46 27.10
C VAL A 179 38.72 23.13 26.10
N ALA A 180 38.88 22.53 24.92
CA ALA A 180 39.56 23.15 23.79
C ALA A 180 38.60 23.94 22.94
N TYR A 181 39.03 25.15 22.59
CA TYR A 181 38.40 26.07 21.66
C TYR A 181 39.32 26.19 20.45
N LEU A 182 38.84 25.72 19.30
CA LEU A 182 39.64 25.60 18.08
C LEU A 182 39.05 26.47 16.98
N GLY A 183 39.92 27.25 16.36
CA GLY A 183 39.63 27.94 15.11
C GLY A 183 40.12 27.14 13.91
N THR A 184 39.41 27.25 12.79
CA THR A 184 39.76 26.54 11.55
C THR A 184 39.98 27.50 10.38
N SER A 185 40.67 27.01 9.35
CA SER A 185 40.94 27.78 8.13
C SER A 185 39.69 28.09 7.30
N ASP A 186 38.63 27.29 7.43
CA ASP A 186 37.33 27.51 6.78
C ASP A 186 36.38 28.42 7.58
N GLY A 187 36.85 28.98 8.70
CA GLY A 187 36.12 29.96 9.51
C GLY A 187 35.17 29.36 10.54
N ARG A 188 35.41 28.12 10.99
CA ARG A 188 34.63 27.46 12.04
C ARG A 188 35.27 27.60 13.40
N HIS A 189 34.40 27.58 14.39
CA HIS A 189 34.74 27.47 15.80
C HIS A 189 34.25 26.13 16.34
N ILE A 190 35.15 25.41 17.00
CA ILE A 190 34.88 24.09 17.57
C ILE A 190 35.15 24.13 19.08
N GLN A 191 34.20 23.65 19.89
CA GLN A 191 34.41 23.39 21.32
C GLN A 191 34.36 21.90 21.58
N VAL A 192 35.42 21.38 22.19
CA VAL A 192 35.53 19.96 22.50
C VAL A 192 36.10 19.76 23.89
N LEU A 193 35.46 18.87 24.64
CA LEU A 193 35.96 18.42 25.93
C LEU A 193 37.14 17.47 25.68
N PHE A 194 38.24 17.62 26.41
CA PHE A 194 39.32 16.65 26.31
C PHE A 194 38.88 15.28 26.86
N SER A 195 38.45 14.41 25.95
CA SER A 195 38.19 12.99 26.14
C SER A 195 38.48 12.22 24.84
N ARG A 196 39.12 11.05 24.93
CA ARG A 196 39.50 10.21 23.77
C ARG A 196 38.35 9.82 22.84
N PHE A 197 37.11 9.87 23.34
CA PHE A 197 35.91 9.49 22.60
C PHE A 197 34.89 10.62 22.50
N ALA A 198 35.21 11.84 22.97
CA ALA A 198 34.27 12.94 22.88
C ALA A 198 34.17 13.48 21.45
N SER A 199 32.93 13.69 21.02
CA SER A 199 32.58 14.57 19.93
C SER A 199 32.58 16.04 20.41
N PRO A 200 32.79 17.01 19.52
CA PRO A 200 32.66 18.41 19.84
C PRO A 200 31.18 18.71 20.13
N HIS A 201 30.95 19.43 21.22
CA HIS A 201 29.62 19.86 21.61
C HIS A 201 29.23 21.17 20.92
N VAL A 202 30.19 21.86 20.31
CA VAL A 202 29.97 23.01 19.44
C VAL A 202 30.83 22.85 18.19
N ASN A 203 30.23 23.02 17.03
CA ASN A 203 30.91 23.09 15.74
C ASN A 203 30.10 24.00 14.83
N VAL A 204 30.45 25.29 14.83
CA VAL A 204 29.65 26.34 14.17
C VAL A 204 30.54 27.16 13.26
N ARG A 205 30.03 27.52 12.09
CA ARG A 205 30.71 28.42 11.18
C ARG A 205 30.51 29.87 11.63
N LEU A 206 31.61 30.58 11.90
CA LEU A 206 31.59 32.00 12.26
C LEU A 206 31.59 32.88 11.01
N ASP A 207 32.42 32.54 10.02
CA ASP A 207 32.52 33.27 8.74
C ASP A 207 33.05 32.36 7.62
N SER A 208 33.22 32.89 6.41
CA SER A 208 33.92 32.22 5.31
C SER A 208 35.44 32.39 5.37
N GLN A 209 35.94 33.34 6.17
CA GLN A 209 37.36 33.63 6.34
C GLN A 209 37.98 32.81 7.48
N PRO A 210 39.29 32.48 7.43
CA PRO A 210 39.99 31.74 8.49
C PRO A 210 39.86 32.40 9.86
N VAL A 211 39.75 31.58 10.91
CA VAL A 211 39.89 32.06 12.29
C VAL A 211 41.35 32.40 12.56
N SER A 212 41.60 33.59 13.08
CA SER A 212 42.94 34.06 13.44
C SER A 212 43.59 33.18 14.52
N ALA A 213 44.92 33.01 14.43
CA ALA A 213 45.73 32.35 15.46
C ALA A 213 45.66 33.08 16.81
N SER A 214 45.44 34.40 16.79
CA SER A 214 45.32 35.23 17.99
C SER A 214 43.88 35.22 18.52
N VAL A 215 43.69 34.57 19.66
CA VAL A 215 42.43 34.51 20.40
C VAL A 215 42.61 35.22 21.73
N ALA A 216 41.66 36.07 22.11
CA ALA A 216 41.70 36.76 23.40
C ALA A 216 40.68 36.14 24.37
N LEU A 217 41.12 35.81 25.57
CA LEU A 217 40.26 35.35 26.66
C LEU A 217 39.78 36.56 27.48
N LEU A 218 38.46 36.74 27.54
CA LEU A 218 37.81 37.67 28.45
C LEU A 218 37.39 36.90 29.69
N GLU A 219 38.19 36.98 30.73
CA GLU A 219 37.85 36.41 32.03
C GLU A 219 36.75 37.25 32.69
N ALA A 220 35.69 36.57 33.11
CA ALA A 220 34.72 37.08 34.05
C ALA A 220 34.67 36.07 35.19
N ASP A 221 34.50 36.52 36.43
CA ASP A 221 34.40 35.64 37.59
C ASP A 221 33.29 34.58 37.35
N GLY A 222 33.66 33.29 37.41
CA GLY A 222 32.73 32.17 37.24
C GLY A 222 32.46 31.74 35.79
N SER A 223 31.21 31.39 35.47
CA SER A 223 30.79 30.81 34.18
C SER A 223 30.47 31.84 33.07
N GLY A 224 30.63 33.14 33.36
CA GLY A 224 30.31 34.25 32.45
C GLY A 224 31.43 34.62 31.45
N GLY A 225 32.55 33.90 31.46
CA GLY A 225 33.69 34.19 30.59
C GLY A 225 33.40 33.97 29.11
N SER A 226 34.20 34.60 28.25
CA SER A 226 34.06 34.47 26.79
C SER A 226 35.39 34.60 26.06
N LEU A 227 35.47 34.04 24.86
CA LEU A 227 36.60 34.19 23.96
C LEU A 227 36.23 35.15 22.84
N LEU A 228 37.18 35.99 22.44
CA LEU A 228 37.08 36.80 21.23
C LEU A 228 37.88 36.12 20.13
N MET A 229 37.18 35.72 19.07
CA MET A 229 37.77 35.11 17.88
C MET A 229 37.62 36.05 16.70
N ALA A 230 38.72 36.32 16.00
CA ALA A 230 38.72 37.17 14.81
C ALA A 230 38.66 36.32 13.54
N THR A 231 37.80 36.71 12.60
CA THR A 231 37.70 36.13 11.25
C THR A 231 37.70 37.28 10.24
N GLY A 232 38.78 37.43 9.48
CA GLY A 232 38.98 38.61 8.62
C GLY A 232 38.92 39.91 9.44
N ASN A 233 37.89 40.74 9.20
CA ASN A 233 37.67 42.01 9.89
C ASN A 233 36.55 41.96 10.96
N LYS A 234 36.01 40.77 11.28
CA LYS A 234 34.97 40.59 12.30
C LYS A 234 35.55 39.98 13.56
N ILE A 235 35.04 40.41 14.71
CA ILE A 235 35.34 39.82 16.02
C ILE A 235 34.05 39.20 16.56
N THR A 236 34.10 37.90 16.87
CA THR A 236 32.97 37.16 17.43
C THR A 236 33.23 36.83 18.89
N LYS A 237 32.27 37.19 19.76
CA LYS A 237 32.28 36.83 21.18
C LYS A 237 31.66 35.46 21.39
N VAL A 238 32.46 34.51 21.83
CA VAL A 238 32.10 33.09 22.01
C VAL A 238 32.02 32.77 23.51
N PRO A 239 30.85 32.38 24.06
CA PRO A 239 30.74 31.99 25.46
C PRO A 239 31.53 30.70 25.76
N LEU A 240 32.16 30.64 26.95
CA LEU A 240 32.90 29.46 27.37
C LEU A 240 32.01 28.23 27.57
N ILE A 241 30.78 28.42 28.06
CA ILE A 241 29.76 27.37 28.28
C ILE A 241 28.94 27.03 27.02
N GLY A 242 29.38 27.47 25.83
CA GLY A 242 28.71 27.20 24.56
C GLY A 242 27.50 28.11 24.25
N PRO A 243 26.79 27.84 23.14
CA PRO A 243 25.78 28.75 22.58
C PRO A 243 24.45 28.82 23.35
N GLY A 244 24.22 27.92 24.31
CA GLY A 244 22.96 27.79 25.06
C GLY A 244 22.27 26.45 24.82
N CYS A 245 21.13 26.24 25.50
CA CYS A 245 20.41 24.96 25.51
C CYS A 245 19.26 24.89 24.49
N ASP A 246 18.83 26.04 23.94
CA ASP A 246 17.62 26.15 23.12
C ASP A 246 17.67 25.32 21.82
N GLN A 247 18.87 25.01 21.33
CA GLN A 247 19.07 24.18 20.14
C GLN A 247 18.78 22.69 20.39
N LEU A 248 18.71 22.26 21.66
CA LEU A 248 18.50 20.87 22.06
C LEU A 248 17.02 20.62 22.30
N THR A 249 16.30 20.22 21.25
CA THR A 249 14.83 20.14 21.26
C THR A 249 14.27 18.88 21.91
N THR A 250 15.09 17.86 22.18
CA THR A 250 14.65 16.60 22.79
C THR A 250 15.33 16.35 24.12
N CYS A 251 14.64 15.66 25.03
CA CYS A 251 15.20 15.33 26.34
C CYS A 251 16.50 14.54 26.22
N THR A 252 16.54 13.52 25.37
CA THR A 252 17.75 12.73 25.15
C THR A 252 18.90 13.60 24.65
N SER A 253 18.70 14.43 23.62
CA SER A 253 19.74 15.35 23.14
C SER A 253 20.20 16.35 24.20
N CYS A 254 19.26 16.80 25.04
CA CYS A 254 19.53 17.74 26.13
C CYS A 254 20.46 17.11 27.19
N LEU A 255 20.11 15.90 27.65
CA LEU A 255 20.82 15.23 28.73
C LEU A 255 22.12 14.53 28.28
N LEU A 256 22.26 14.25 26.99
CA LEU A 256 23.51 13.77 26.39
C LEU A 256 24.46 14.91 26.00
N SER A 257 24.01 16.16 26.09
CA SER A 257 24.89 17.29 25.83
C SER A 257 26.05 17.34 26.83
N SER A 258 27.14 18.00 26.42
CA SER A 258 28.33 18.14 27.27
C SER A 258 27.98 18.77 28.60
N ARG A 259 28.50 18.21 29.71
CA ARG A 259 28.29 18.76 31.06
C ARG A 259 28.69 20.23 31.21
N VAL A 260 29.56 20.72 30.32
CA VAL A 260 30.03 22.11 30.28
C VAL A 260 28.92 23.11 29.91
N THR A 261 27.89 22.69 29.18
CA THR A 261 26.81 23.60 28.74
C THR A 261 25.79 23.91 29.84
N GLU A 262 25.83 23.17 30.94
CA GLU A 262 24.89 23.23 32.08
C GLU A 262 23.42 23.08 31.67
N CYS A 263 23.17 22.35 30.58
CA CYS A 263 21.82 22.08 30.11
C CYS A 263 21.16 20.94 30.89
N GLY A 264 19.87 21.10 31.14
CA GLY A 264 19.02 20.07 31.73
C GLY A 264 17.59 20.20 31.20
N TRP A 265 16.81 19.15 31.41
CA TRP A 265 15.45 19.09 30.91
C TRP A 265 14.49 19.72 31.92
N CYS A 266 13.68 20.67 31.46
CA CYS A 266 12.70 21.41 32.23
C CYS A 266 11.37 21.37 31.47
N ASP A 267 10.46 20.49 31.90
CA ASP A 267 9.07 20.47 31.43
C ASP A 267 8.88 20.68 29.90
N GLY A 268 9.51 19.81 29.11
CA GLY A 268 9.38 19.82 27.65
C GLY A 268 10.38 20.70 26.89
N ARG A 269 11.23 21.47 27.60
CA ARG A 269 12.31 22.28 27.01
C ARG A 269 13.66 21.98 27.64
N CYS A 270 14.73 22.19 26.89
CA CYS A 270 16.10 22.12 27.40
C CYS A 270 16.55 23.52 27.84
N THR A 271 16.83 23.70 29.12
CA THR A 271 17.22 24.99 29.70
C THR A 271 18.34 24.84 30.69
N ARG A 272 18.96 25.96 31.09
CA ARG A 272 19.78 26.00 32.30
C ARG A 272 18.90 25.95 33.55
N ALA A 273 19.48 25.56 34.68
CA ALA A 273 18.76 25.45 35.94
C ALA A 273 18.06 26.76 36.36
N ASN A 274 18.76 27.90 36.20
CA ASN A 274 18.25 29.23 36.53
C ASN A 274 17.15 29.75 35.57
N GLN A 275 16.98 29.13 34.41
CA GLN A 275 15.96 29.48 33.42
C GLN A 275 14.71 28.59 33.53
N CYS A 276 14.73 27.58 34.40
CA CYS A 276 13.56 26.75 34.65
C CYS A 276 12.64 27.44 35.66
N PRO A 277 11.42 27.86 35.28
CA PRO A 277 10.50 28.53 36.16
C PRO A 277 9.97 27.56 37.21
N SER A 278 9.82 28.02 38.45
CA SER A 278 9.07 27.27 39.46
C SER A 278 7.58 27.27 39.11
N PRO A 279 6.85 26.14 39.24
CA PRO A 279 7.21 24.90 39.94
C PRO A 279 7.78 23.78 39.05
N SER A 280 8.20 24.07 37.80
CA SER A 280 8.72 23.04 36.89
C SER A 280 9.98 22.38 37.45
N LEU A 281 10.05 21.05 37.36
CA LEU A 281 11.21 20.29 37.82
C LEU A 281 12.30 20.30 36.74
N TRP A 282 13.47 20.84 37.08
CA TRP A 282 14.67 20.73 36.26
C TRP A 282 15.44 19.46 36.64
N THR A 283 15.76 18.62 35.66
CA THR A 283 16.50 17.37 35.86
C THR A 283 17.63 17.22 34.87
N GLN A 284 18.71 16.59 35.31
CA GLN A 284 19.80 16.14 34.44
C GLN A 284 19.89 14.61 34.36
N ASP A 285 19.01 13.88 35.03
CA ASP A 285 19.23 12.45 35.30
C ASP A 285 18.35 11.51 34.48
N TYR A 286 17.15 11.94 34.11
CA TYR A 286 16.18 11.07 33.45
C TYR A 286 15.34 11.82 32.43
N CYS A 287 14.86 11.07 31.45
CA CYS A 287 13.85 11.52 30.51
C CYS A 287 12.56 10.75 30.74
N THR A 288 11.44 11.46 30.79
CA THR A 288 10.12 10.83 30.89
C THR A 288 9.79 10.10 29.58
N PRO A 289 9.46 8.79 29.62
CA PRO A 289 9.02 8.09 28.43
C PRO A 289 7.71 8.70 27.93
N VAL A 290 7.51 8.68 26.61
CA VAL A 290 6.27 9.13 25.98
C VAL A 290 5.85 8.08 24.98
N ILE A 291 4.63 7.55 25.11
CA ILE A 291 4.04 6.64 24.13
C ILE A 291 3.24 7.51 23.15
N THR A 292 3.41 7.28 21.85
CA THR A 292 2.72 8.02 20.79
C THR A 292 1.74 7.15 20.00
N LYS A 293 2.03 5.85 19.86
CA LYS A 293 1.18 4.91 19.12
C LYS A 293 1.41 3.50 19.62
N ILE A 294 0.35 2.70 19.65
CA ILE A 294 0.38 1.26 19.87
C ILE A 294 -0.18 0.58 18.62
N PHE A 295 0.49 -0.46 18.13
CA PHE A 295 0.07 -1.23 16.96
C PHE A 295 0.45 -2.71 17.10
N PRO A 296 -0.43 -3.66 16.76
CA PRO A 296 -1.83 -3.47 16.35
C PRO A 296 -2.68 -2.95 17.51
N THR A 297 -3.89 -2.46 17.21
CA THR A 297 -4.86 -2.01 18.22
C THR A 297 -5.64 -3.16 18.84
N SER A 298 -5.64 -4.34 18.20
CA SER A 298 -6.26 -5.54 18.74
C SER A 298 -5.49 -6.79 18.36
N GLY A 299 -5.63 -7.84 19.17
CA GLY A 299 -4.99 -9.14 18.95
C GLY A 299 -5.86 -10.30 19.46
N PRO A 300 -5.82 -11.48 18.83
CA PRO A 300 -6.55 -12.64 19.29
C PRO A 300 -6.10 -13.11 20.68
N ILE A 301 -7.05 -13.48 21.56
CA ILE A 301 -6.82 -13.92 22.96
C ILE A 301 -5.81 -15.07 23.14
N ARG A 302 -5.57 -15.90 22.13
CA ARG A 302 -4.63 -17.04 22.17
C ARG A 302 -3.52 -16.93 21.13
N GLY A 303 -3.41 -15.80 20.44
CA GLY A 303 -2.38 -15.60 19.42
C GLY A 303 -1.12 -14.98 20.00
N SER A 304 0.03 -15.27 19.40
CA SER A 304 1.29 -14.59 19.72
C SER A 304 1.37 -13.23 18.98
N THR A 305 0.43 -12.32 19.26
CA THR A 305 0.43 -10.97 18.66
C THR A 305 1.62 -10.19 19.19
N THR A 306 2.45 -9.63 18.32
CA THR A 306 3.56 -8.75 18.71
C THR A 306 3.09 -7.29 18.73
N LEU A 307 3.02 -6.71 19.91
CA LEU A 307 2.76 -5.28 20.12
C LEU A 307 4.00 -4.46 19.76
N THR A 308 3.80 -3.45 18.95
CA THR A 308 4.77 -2.41 18.60
C THR A 308 4.31 -1.10 19.21
N MET A 309 5.14 -0.53 20.06
CA MET A 309 4.90 0.74 20.73
C MET A 309 5.88 1.78 20.19
N CYS A 310 5.36 2.84 19.60
CA CYS A 310 6.15 3.96 19.12
C CYS A 310 6.10 5.09 20.15
N GLY A 311 7.22 5.78 20.35
CA GLY A 311 7.33 6.79 21.38
C GLY A 311 8.66 7.51 21.40
N ARG A 312 9.05 8.02 22.56
CA ARG A 312 10.31 8.70 22.81
C ARG A 312 10.82 8.38 24.21
N ASN A 313 12.12 8.58 24.42
CA ASN A 313 12.82 8.50 25.72
C ASN A 313 12.77 7.12 26.39
N PHE A 314 12.50 6.06 25.63
CA PHE A 314 12.44 4.72 26.17
C PHE A 314 13.81 4.19 26.59
N GLY A 315 13.95 3.68 27.82
CA GLY A 315 15.19 3.05 28.30
C GLY A 315 16.41 3.99 28.26
N PHE A 316 16.16 5.30 28.42
CA PHE A 316 17.19 6.33 28.39
C PHE A 316 18.23 6.09 29.49
N ASP A 317 19.51 6.21 29.12
CA ASP A 317 20.66 6.20 30.01
C ASP A 317 21.72 7.19 29.49
N LYS A 318 22.52 7.74 30.39
CA LYS A 318 23.56 8.75 30.07
C LYS A 318 24.74 8.18 29.28
N THR A 319 24.78 6.87 29.03
CA THR A 319 25.87 6.20 28.32
C THR A 319 25.67 6.13 26.80
N GLU A 320 24.67 6.83 26.26
CA GLU A 320 24.18 6.73 24.86
C GLU A 320 23.69 5.33 24.45
N ASN A 321 23.79 4.34 25.34
CA ASN A 321 23.32 3.00 25.09
C ASN A 321 21.90 2.85 25.60
N PHE A 322 21.03 2.27 24.77
CA PHE A 322 19.72 1.83 25.21
C PHE A 322 19.86 0.72 26.28
N LYS A 323 19.27 0.93 27.45
CA LYS A 323 19.21 -0.08 28.52
C LYS A 323 17.81 -0.71 28.61
N GLY A 324 17.60 -1.76 27.83
CA GLY A 324 16.32 -2.50 27.84
C GLY A 324 15.98 -3.14 29.18
N SER A 325 16.96 -3.46 30.03
CA SER A 325 16.76 -4.01 31.37
C SER A 325 16.03 -3.07 32.32
N VAL A 326 15.96 -1.77 32.00
CA VAL A 326 15.36 -0.73 32.84
C VAL A 326 13.92 -0.43 32.40
N VAL A 327 13.45 -1.12 31.36
CA VAL A 327 12.12 -0.96 30.80
C VAL A 327 11.25 -2.14 31.21
N THR A 328 10.13 -1.86 31.87
CA THR A 328 9.08 -2.83 32.10
C THR A 328 7.81 -2.41 31.36
N VAL A 329 7.14 -3.37 30.73
CA VAL A 329 5.86 -3.17 30.06
C VAL A 329 4.81 -4.02 30.78
N GLU A 330 3.89 -3.34 31.44
CA GLU A 330 2.81 -3.95 32.21
C GLU A 330 1.48 -3.78 31.44
N GLY A 331 0.71 -4.87 31.38
CA GLY A 331 -0.65 -4.90 30.83
C GLY A 331 -1.67 -5.38 31.86
N ILE A 332 -2.93 -5.04 31.65
CA ILE A 332 -3.98 -5.07 32.67
C ILE A 332 -4.41 -6.49 33.00
N THR A 333 -3.91 -6.99 34.12
CA THR A 333 -4.62 -7.21 35.39
C THR A 333 -3.51 -7.34 36.44
N GLY A 334 -3.75 -6.97 37.69
CA GLY A 334 -2.74 -7.04 38.76
C GLY A 334 -2.24 -8.45 39.13
N ILE A 335 -2.15 -9.37 38.17
CA ILE A 335 -1.85 -10.79 38.37
C ILE A 335 -0.49 -11.18 37.77
N MET A 336 0.11 -10.47 36.80
CA MET A 336 1.52 -10.72 36.43
C MET A 336 2.28 -9.47 35.96
N PRO A 337 3.48 -9.18 36.53
CA PRO A 337 4.31 -8.03 36.17
C PRO A 337 5.06 -8.17 34.83
N ASP A 338 5.08 -9.36 34.23
CA ASP A 338 5.81 -9.63 32.99
C ASP A 338 4.85 -9.95 31.84
N LEU A 339 4.08 -8.96 31.38
CA LEU A 339 3.23 -9.13 30.20
C LEU A 339 4.10 -9.51 28.99
N CYS A 340 5.33 -9.02 28.91
CA CYS A 340 6.09 -9.00 27.68
C CYS A 340 7.42 -9.75 27.80
N VAL A 341 7.50 -10.93 27.17
CA VAL A 341 8.80 -11.59 26.94
C VAL A 341 9.57 -10.72 25.95
N VAL A 342 10.64 -10.10 26.44
CA VAL A 342 11.54 -9.20 25.69
C VAL A 342 12.38 -10.03 24.73
N GLY A 343 11.79 -10.44 23.61
CA GLY A 343 12.44 -11.27 22.60
C GLY A 343 12.54 -10.57 21.24
N GLY A 344 13.75 -10.12 20.87
CA GLY A 344 14.12 -9.87 19.47
C GLY A 344 14.22 -8.41 18.99
N PHE A 345 15.48 -7.94 18.89
CA PHE A 345 16.09 -7.16 17.79
C PHE A 345 15.62 -5.75 17.36
N VAL A 346 14.58 -5.11 17.90
CA VAL A 346 14.38 -3.65 17.67
C VAL A 346 13.97 -2.94 18.95
N PHE A 347 14.97 -2.61 19.76
CA PHE A 347 14.80 -1.64 20.83
C PHE A 347 15.56 -0.37 20.49
N ARG A 348 14.81 0.71 20.35
CA ARG A 348 15.35 2.05 20.18
C ARG A 348 14.69 2.94 21.22
N TRP A 349 15.24 4.13 21.44
CA TRP A 349 14.60 5.15 22.26
C TRP A 349 13.21 5.56 21.76
N THR A 350 12.83 5.13 20.56
CA THR A 350 11.60 5.51 19.86
C THR A 350 10.65 4.36 19.55
N GLU A 351 11.10 3.11 19.64
CA GLU A 351 10.29 1.95 19.25
C GLU A 351 10.61 0.76 20.14
N MET A 352 9.56 0.08 20.58
CA MET A 352 9.60 -1.10 21.42
C MET A 352 8.67 -2.16 20.86
N GLN A 353 9.12 -3.41 20.87
CA GLN A 353 8.29 -4.54 20.49
C GLN A 353 8.20 -5.53 21.64
N CYS A 354 7.00 -6.07 21.88
CA CYS A 354 6.83 -7.16 22.80
C CYS A 354 5.59 -8.02 22.53
N SER A 355 5.66 -9.29 22.91
CA SER A 355 4.54 -10.24 22.79
C SER A 355 3.87 -10.42 24.15
N PRO A 356 2.58 -10.10 24.29
CA PRO A 356 1.88 -10.26 25.54
C PRO A 356 1.66 -11.76 25.84
N VAL A 357 1.95 -12.19 27.06
CA VAL A 357 1.72 -13.56 27.53
C VAL A 357 0.33 -13.63 28.16
N PHE A 358 -0.49 -14.56 27.68
CA PHE A 358 -1.82 -14.80 28.22
C PHE A 358 -1.81 -15.99 29.20
N SER A 359 -2.25 -15.77 30.45
CA SER A 359 -2.44 -16.80 31.47
C SER A 359 -3.66 -16.50 32.35
N GLY A 360 -4.88 -16.90 31.93
CA GLY A 360 -6.07 -16.74 32.77
C GLY A 360 -7.42 -16.83 32.05
N ASN A 361 -8.51 -16.58 32.79
CA ASN A 361 -9.87 -16.46 32.23
C ASN A 361 -10.12 -15.01 31.78
N PHE A 362 -10.66 -14.85 30.58
CA PHE A 362 -10.84 -13.56 29.92
C PHE A 362 -11.94 -12.71 30.59
N THR A 363 -11.56 -11.53 31.10
CA THR A 363 -12.49 -10.42 31.31
C THR A 363 -12.06 -9.27 30.38
N PRO A 364 -12.95 -8.68 29.57
CA PRO A 364 -12.60 -7.58 28.65
C PRO A 364 -12.13 -6.28 29.32
N SER A 365 -11.88 -6.27 30.63
CA SER A 365 -11.57 -5.08 31.39
C SER A 365 -10.07 -4.77 31.35
N GLY A 366 -9.68 -3.93 30.41
CA GLY A 366 -8.39 -3.23 30.47
C GLY A 366 -7.76 -2.95 29.12
N HIS A 367 -7.62 -1.66 28.78
CA HIS A 367 -7.10 -1.19 27.49
C HIS A 367 -5.78 -0.40 27.57
N THR A 368 -5.30 -0.14 28.78
CA THR A 368 -4.13 0.69 29.10
C THR A 368 -2.85 -0.14 29.14
N VAL A 369 -1.86 0.27 28.35
CA VAL A 369 -0.48 -0.22 28.40
C VAL A 369 0.33 0.74 29.26
N LYS A 370 1.09 0.21 30.21
CA LYS A 370 1.99 0.98 31.08
C LYS A 370 3.44 0.63 30.77
N VAL A 371 4.24 1.64 30.45
CA VAL A 371 5.68 1.53 30.25
C VAL A 371 6.39 2.24 31.38
N THR A 372 7.20 1.52 32.14
CA THR A 372 8.09 2.09 33.13
C THR A 372 9.50 2.11 32.57
N SER A 373 10.17 3.26 32.62
CA SER A 373 11.58 3.43 32.26
C SER A 373 12.31 4.01 33.46
N GLY A 374 12.95 3.14 34.25
CA GLY A 374 13.55 3.50 35.53
C GLY A 374 12.46 3.78 36.56
N ASN A 375 12.38 5.02 37.05
CA ASN A 375 11.33 5.46 37.97
C ASN A 375 10.19 6.22 37.27
N MET A 376 10.30 6.44 35.95
CA MET A 376 9.33 7.22 35.20
C MET A 376 8.35 6.32 34.48
N VAL A 377 7.08 6.71 34.46
CA VAL A 377 5.98 5.90 33.93
C VAL A 377 5.28 6.67 32.81
N ALA A 378 4.99 5.97 31.71
CA ALA A 378 4.08 6.40 30.66
C ALA A 378 2.92 5.41 30.54
N THR A 379 1.71 5.91 30.33
CA THR A 379 0.52 5.08 30.12
C THR A 379 -0.18 5.52 28.85
N MET A 380 -0.75 4.57 28.10
CA MET A 380 -1.56 4.85 26.93
C MET A 380 -2.59 3.74 26.74
N GLU A 381 -3.83 4.12 26.46
CA GLU A 381 -4.85 3.19 26.00
C GLU A 381 -4.74 2.96 24.51
N GLY A 382 -5.02 1.73 24.05
CA GLY A 382 -5.06 1.47 22.62
C GLY A 382 -4.83 0.03 22.18
N PHE A 383 -4.75 -0.93 23.10
CA PHE A 383 -4.69 -2.35 22.75
C PHE A 383 -5.80 -3.14 23.44
N THR A 384 -6.48 -4.01 22.68
CA THR A 384 -7.56 -4.86 23.19
C THR A 384 -7.45 -6.29 22.69
N PHE A 385 -7.61 -7.27 23.58
CA PHE A 385 -7.76 -8.66 23.18
C PHE A 385 -9.18 -8.94 22.67
N VAL A 386 -9.28 -9.69 21.58
CA VAL A 386 -10.54 -10.02 20.90
C VAL A 386 -10.62 -11.52 20.58
N ASP A 387 -11.82 -12.04 20.35
CA ASP A 387 -12.05 -13.41 19.90
C ASP A 387 -12.60 -13.39 18.46
N PRO A 388 -11.75 -13.58 17.44
CA PRO A 388 -12.16 -13.44 16.04
C PRO A 388 -12.95 -14.67 15.56
N VAL A 389 -13.96 -14.45 14.72
CA VAL A 389 -14.88 -15.49 14.25
C VAL A 389 -15.17 -15.33 12.76
N ILE A 390 -15.23 -16.44 12.03
CA ILE A 390 -15.78 -16.50 10.66
C ILE A 390 -17.27 -16.86 10.74
N SER A 391 -18.14 -15.98 10.25
CA SER A 391 -19.59 -16.23 10.20
C SER A 391 -20.01 -16.96 8.93
N GLU A 392 -19.47 -16.58 7.78
CA GLU A 392 -19.82 -17.19 6.49
C GLU A 392 -18.77 -16.93 5.41
N ILE A 393 -18.83 -17.73 4.34
CA ILE A 393 -18.05 -17.52 3.11
C ILE A 393 -18.99 -17.44 1.90
N PHE A 394 -18.65 -16.60 0.92
CA PHE A 394 -19.41 -16.44 -0.30
C PHE A 394 -18.50 -16.05 -1.48
N PRO A 395 -18.60 -16.70 -2.65
CA PRO A 395 -19.39 -17.90 -2.92
C PRO A 395 -18.82 -19.15 -2.25
N THR A 396 -19.62 -20.21 -2.13
CA THR A 396 -19.20 -21.51 -1.59
C THR A 396 -18.60 -22.44 -2.65
N PHE A 397 -18.53 -22.01 -3.91
CA PHE A 397 -17.98 -22.79 -5.02
C PHE A 397 -17.34 -21.88 -6.08
N GLY A 398 -16.54 -22.47 -6.96
CA GLY A 398 -15.95 -21.80 -8.12
C GLY A 398 -15.18 -22.74 -9.05
N PRO A 399 -14.66 -22.27 -10.19
CA PRO A 399 -13.87 -23.07 -11.12
C PRO A 399 -12.56 -23.59 -10.52
N LYS A 400 -12.14 -24.80 -10.89
CA LYS A 400 -10.88 -25.41 -10.43
C LYS A 400 -9.64 -24.61 -10.82
N SER A 401 -9.72 -23.82 -11.89
CA SER A 401 -8.64 -22.90 -12.28
C SER A 401 -8.44 -21.72 -11.30
N GLY A 402 -9.34 -21.51 -10.33
CA GLY A 402 -9.23 -20.47 -9.31
C GLY A 402 -9.66 -19.08 -9.80
N ASN A 403 -9.11 -18.04 -9.18
CA ASN A 403 -9.44 -16.61 -9.38
C ASN A 403 -10.84 -16.16 -8.92
N THR A 404 -11.61 -17.04 -8.29
CA THR A 404 -12.89 -16.69 -7.68
C THR A 404 -12.68 -15.72 -6.54
N MET A 405 -13.44 -14.63 -6.54
CA MET A 405 -13.37 -13.61 -5.50
C MET A 405 -14.12 -14.09 -4.27
N LEU A 406 -13.42 -14.78 -3.37
CA LEU A 406 -13.98 -15.29 -2.14
C LEU A 406 -14.10 -14.17 -1.11
N THR A 407 -15.30 -13.98 -0.58
CA THR A 407 -15.62 -13.11 0.54
C THR A 407 -15.77 -13.94 1.81
N ILE A 408 -15.03 -13.58 2.85
CA ILE A 408 -15.13 -14.15 4.20
C ILE A 408 -15.71 -13.05 5.11
N ARG A 409 -16.88 -13.32 5.71
CA ARG A 409 -17.52 -12.41 6.67
C ARG A 409 -17.36 -12.95 8.08
N GLY A 410 -17.32 -12.05 9.05
CA GLY A 410 -17.05 -12.41 10.43
C GLY A 410 -16.92 -11.20 11.36
N ALA A 411 -16.17 -11.38 12.45
CA ALA A 411 -15.85 -10.34 13.41
C ALA A 411 -14.35 -10.37 13.78
N PHE A 412 -13.77 -9.18 14.00
CA PHE A 412 -12.37 -8.97 14.36
C PHE A 412 -11.35 -9.61 13.41
N LEU A 413 -11.68 -9.69 12.12
CA LEU A 413 -10.85 -10.31 11.09
C LEU A 413 -9.56 -9.54 10.80
N ASP A 414 -9.50 -8.27 11.22
CA ASP A 414 -8.36 -7.37 11.12
C ASP A 414 -7.50 -7.34 12.39
N SER A 415 -7.72 -8.24 13.36
CA SER A 415 -6.87 -8.34 14.55
C SER A 415 -5.48 -8.90 14.23
N GLY A 416 -4.52 -8.65 15.13
CA GLY A 416 -3.17 -9.23 15.08
C GLY A 416 -2.18 -8.50 14.16
N ASN A 417 -1.02 -9.11 13.94
CA ASN A 417 0.01 -8.59 13.02
C ASN A 417 -0.09 -9.22 11.63
N LYS A 418 -0.33 -10.53 11.58
CA LYS A 418 -0.30 -11.34 10.36
C LYS A 418 -1.64 -12.03 10.13
N ARG A 419 -2.06 -12.03 8.87
CA ARG A 419 -3.26 -12.72 8.41
C ARG A 419 -2.92 -13.54 7.18
N GLU A 420 -3.32 -14.80 7.18
CA GLU A 420 -3.13 -15.71 6.06
C GLU A 420 -4.42 -16.50 5.84
N VAL A 421 -4.91 -16.52 4.60
CA VAL A 421 -6.07 -17.32 4.22
C VAL A 421 -5.60 -18.51 3.40
N MET A 422 -6.04 -19.70 3.77
CA MET A 422 -5.71 -20.96 3.12
C MET A 422 -6.99 -21.66 2.67
N ILE A 423 -7.00 -22.15 1.43
CA ILE A 423 -8.05 -23.02 0.90
C ILE A 423 -7.42 -24.39 0.68
N GLY A 424 -7.72 -25.33 1.57
CA GLY A 424 -6.99 -26.59 1.65
C GLY A 424 -5.53 -26.38 2.07
N LYS A 425 -4.61 -26.56 1.13
CA LYS A 425 -3.16 -26.35 1.32
C LYS A 425 -2.60 -25.17 0.52
N ALA A 426 -3.44 -24.44 -0.21
CA ALA A 426 -3.01 -23.36 -1.09
C ALA A 426 -3.41 -21.99 -0.52
N ALA A 427 -2.50 -21.02 -0.63
CA ALA A 427 -2.70 -19.67 -0.10
C ALA A 427 -3.65 -18.85 -0.99
N CYS A 428 -4.61 -18.17 -0.36
CA CYS A 428 -5.55 -17.24 -0.97
C CYS A 428 -5.09 -15.81 -0.70
N LYS A 429 -4.61 -15.12 -1.74
CA LYS A 429 -4.05 -13.77 -1.59
C LYS A 429 -5.14 -12.74 -1.28
N ILE A 430 -5.07 -12.15 -0.08
CA ILE A 430 -5.99 -11.12 0.41
C ILE A 430 -5.95 -9.88 -0.51
N GLN A 431 -7.12 -9.38 -0.89
CA GLN A 431 -7.32 -8.19 -1.71
C GLN A 431 -7.80 -6.99 -0.87
N SER A 432 -8.75 -7.22 0.04
CA SER A 432 -9.26 -6.21 0.96
C SER A 432 -9.48 -6.80 2.35
N LEU A 433 -9.31 -5.95 3.36
CA LEU A 433 -9.43 -6.33 4.78
C LEU A 433 -10.18 -5.24 5.55
N SER A 434 -11.10 -5.68 6.40
CA SER A 434 -11.79 -4.89 7.41
C SER A 434 -12.09 -5.79 8.62
N SER A 435 -12.54 -5.21 9.73
CA SER A 435 -12.90 -5.98 10.92
C SER A 435 -14.02 -7.00 10.70
N THR A 436 -14.92 -6.77 9.74
CA THR A 436 -16.10 -7.63 9.49
C THR A 436 -16.03 -8.43 8.19
N MET A 437 -15.09 -8.10 7.28
CA MET A 437 -15.04 -8.66 5.93
C MET A 437 -13.62 -8.71 5.39
N LEU A 438 -13.26 -9.84 4.81
CA LEU A 438 -12.01 -10.09 4.10
C LEU A 438 -12.33 -10.64 2.71
N THR A 439 -11.65 -10.17 1.68
CA THR A 439 -11.75 -10.76 0.33
C THR A 439 -10.42 -11.31 -0.16
N CYS A 440 -10.42 -12.46 -0.83
CA CYS A 440 -9.21 -13.07 -1.41
C CYS A 440 -9.53 -13.86 -2.68
N LYS A 441 -8.56 -13.97 -3.61
CA LYS A 441 -8.75 -14.73 -4.85
C LYS A 441 -8.37 -16.19 -4.65
N THR A 442 -9.27 -17.11 -4.97
CA THR A 442 -9.03 -18.55 -4.79
C THR A 442 -7.85 -19.03 -5.65
N PRO A 443 -6.96 -19.88 -5.11
CA PRO A 443 -5.86 -20.45 -5.87
C PRO A 443 -6.35 -21.53 -6.84
N PRO A 444 -5.57 -21.87 -7.89
CA PRO A 444 -5.88 -23.00 -8.75
C PRO A 444 -5.73 -24.33 -8.00
N HIS A 445 -6.60 -25.30 -8.33
CA HIS A 445 -6.60 -26.64 -7.77
C HIS A 445 -6.81 -27.68 -8.88
N ALA A 446 -5.88 -28.64 -9.03
CA ALA A 446 -5.90 -29.54 -10.19
C ALA A 446 -7.09 -30.52 -10.22
N VAL A 447 -7.59 -30.91 -9.04
CA VAL A 447 -8.62 -31.94 -8.88
C VAL A 447 -9.92 -31.32 -8.34
N LEU A 448 -11.07 -31.78 -8.84
CA LEU A 448 -12.36 -31.42 -8.27
C LEU A 448 -12.45 -31.88 -6.81
N SER A 449 -12.71 -30.96 -5.90
CA SER A 449 -12.73 -31.29 -4.47
C SER A 449 -13.38 -30.21 -3.63
N GLU A 450 -13.81 -30.59 -2.43
CA GLU A 450 -14.24 -29.66 -1.40
C GLU A 450 -13.10 -29.41 -0.42
N GLN A 451 -12.63 -28.16 -0.38
CA GLN A 451 -11.49 -27.76 0.44
C GLN A 451 -11.95 -26.91 1.63
N PRO A 452 -11.41 -27.14 2.84
CA PRO A 452 -11.68 -26.29 3.99
C PRO A 452 -11.07 -24.90 3.76
N VAL A 453 -11.79 -23.85 4.15
CA VAL A 453 -11.26 -22.48 4.19
C VAL A 453 -10.81 -22.19 5.62
N LYS A 454 -9.54 -21.81 5.76
CA LYS A 454 -8.92 -21.44 7.03
C LYS A 454 -8.41 -20.01 6.98
N LEU A 455 -8.58 -19.27 8.07
CA LEU A 455 -7.95 -17.97 8.29
C LEU A 455 -7.06 -18.09 9.51
N THR A 456 -5.76 -17.85 9.34
CA THR A 456 -4.80 -17.81 10.43
C THR A 456 -4.53 -16.36 10.79
N LEU A 457 -4.80 -16.00 12.05
CA LEU A 457 -4.51 -14.69 12.65
C LEU A 457 -3.41 -14.87 13.69
N ASP A 458 -2.20 -14.40 13.37
CA ASP A 458 -0.97 -14.69 14.10
C ASP A 458 -0.72 -16.20 14.33
N SER A 459 -1.18 -16.75 15.46
CA SER A 459 -1.09 -18.19 15.78
C SER A 459 -2.45 -18.87 15.97
N VAL A 460 -3.55 -18.13 15.80
CA VAL A 460 -4.91 -18.67 15.94
C VAL A 460 -5.45 -19.05 14.58
N GLU A 461 -5.80 -20.33 14.41
CA GLU A 461 -6.49 -20.82 13.22
C GLU A 461 -8.01 -20.74 13.41
N LEU A 462 -8.69 -20.07 12.48
CA LEU A 462 -10.14 -20.02 12.36
C LEU A 462 -10.58 -20.86 11.17
N HIS A 463 -11.67 -21.58 11.33
CA HIS A 463 -12.26 -22.41 10.29
C HIS A 463 -13.59 -21.82 9.83
N ALA A 464 -13.78 -21.73 8.51
CA ALA A 464 -15.09 -21.39 7.97
C ALA A 464 -16.09 -22.52 8.27
N PRO A 465 -17.38 -22.19 8.50
CA PRO A 465 -18.41 -23.18 8.79
C PRO A 465 -18.76 -24.07 7.58
N VAL A 466 -18.46 -23.61 6.35
CA VAL A 466 -18.74 -24.32 5.09
C VAL A 466 -17.44 -24.46 4.29
N ARG A 467 -17.32 -25.54 3.52
CA ARG A 467 -16.19 -25.80 2.62
C ARG A 467 -16.36 -25.06 1.28
N PHE A 468 -15.25 -24.80 0.61
CA PHE A 468 -15.26 -24.26 -0.75
C PHE A 468 -15.14 -25.40 -1.77
N THR A 469 -16.05 -25.46 -2.74
CA THR A 469 -16.11 -26.53 -3.75
C THR A 469 -15.49 -26.08 -5.07
N TYR A 470 -14.42 -26.76 -5.50
CA TYR A 470 -13.83 -26.58 -6.82
C TYR A 470 -14.58 -27.41 -7.86
N ASN A 471 -15.29 -26.72 -8.76
CA ASN A 471 -16.06 -27.28 -9.86
C ASN A 471 -15.24 -27.31 -11.17
N GLN A 472 -15.74 -28.02 -12.19
CA GLN A 472 -15.10 -27.99 -13.51
C GLN A 472 -15.11 -26.59 -14.11
N ASP A 473 -14.07 -26.26 -14.87
CA ASP A 473 -13.98 -24.98 -15.57
C ASP A 473 -15.11 -24.86 -16.61
N PRO A 474 -15.76 -23.68 -16.70
CA PRO A 474 -16.83 -23.45 -17.65
C PRO A 474 -16.28 -23.44 -19.08
N ILE A 475 -16.94 -24.19 -19.96
CA ILE A 475 -16.55 -24.32 -21.37
C ILE A 475 -17.65 -23.71 -22.22
N ILE A 476 -17.30 -22.79 -23.11
CA ILE A 476 -18.23 -22.23 -24.11
C ILE A 476 -17.93 -22.90 -25.44
N ASN A 477 -18.96 -23.46 -26.07
CA ASN A 477 -18.83 -24.18 -27.35
C ASN A 477 -19.38 -23.39 -28.52
N SER A 478 -20.32 -22.48 -28.26
CA SER A 478 -20.94 -21.67 -29.31
C SER A 478 -21.57 -20.43 -28.72
N ILE A 479 -21.54 -19.36 -29.49
CA ILE A 479 -22.22 -18.11 -29.21
C ILE A 479 -23.24 -17.87 -30.32
N GLN A 480 -24.40 -17.32 -29.97
CA GLN A 480 -25.42 -16.97 -30.95
C GLN A 480 -26.12 -15.66 -30.57
N PRO A 481 -26.20 -14.69 -31.49
CA PRO A 481 -25.60 -14.67 -32.83
C PRO A 481 -24.09 -14.38 -32.84
N SER A 482 -23.42 -14.67 -33.96
CA SER A 482 -21.99 -14.34 -34.17
C SER A 482 -21.76 -12.95 -34.78
N ARG A 483 -22.84 -12.19 -35.03
CA ARG A 483 -22.80 -10.81 -35.51
C ARG A 483 -23.72 -9.91 -34.70
N SER A 484 -23.34 -8.65 -34.52
CA SER A 484 -24.12 -7.60 -33.86
C SER A 484 -24.09 -6.31 -34.69
N PHE A 485 -24.91 -5.32 -34.34
CA PHE A 485 -24.93 -4.01 -34.99
C PHE A 485 -24.06 -3.00 -34.23
N VAL A 486 -23.44 -2.03 -34.92
CA VAL A 486 -22.58 -0.99 -34.30
C VAL A 486 -23.27 -0.18 -33.20
N SER A 487 -24.60 0.00 -33.28
CA SER A 487 -25.39 0.61 -32.21
C SER A 487 -25.51 -0.25 -30.93
N GLY A 488 -25.12 -1.52 -30.97
CA GLY A 488 -25.18 -2.47 -29.86
C GLY A 488 -26.61 -2.86 -29.47
N GLY A 489 -26.80 -3.43 -28.29
CA GLY A 489 -28.13 -3.84 -27.77
C GLY A 489 -28.58 -5.23 -28.20
N CYS A 490 -27.81 -5.91 -29.06
CA CYS A 490 -28.02 -7.33 -29.37
C CYS A 490 -27.82 -8.18 -28.12
N THR A 491 -28.77 -9.08 -27.82
CA THR A 491 -28.61 -10.10 -26.77
C THR A 491 -27.89 -11.32 -27.31
N VAL A 492 -26.65 -11.53 -26.92
CA VAL A 492 -25.84 -12.71 -27.27
C VAL A 492 -26.03 -13.80 -26.21
N SER A 493 -26.43 -14.98 -26.65
CA SER A 493 -26.52 -16.20 -25.85
C SER A 493 -25.25 -17.02 -26.00
N ALA A 494 -24.61 -17.39 -24.88
CA ALA A 494 -23.53 -18.37 -24.85
C ALA A 494 -24.05 -19.75 -24.44
N HIS A 495 -23.64 -20.78 -25.19
CA HIS A 495 -23.97 -22.18 -24.93
C HIS A 495 -22.70 -22.98 -24.65
N GLY A 496 -22.77 -23.84 -23.65
CA GLY A 496 -21.59 -24.52 -23.17
C GLY A 496 -21.87 -25.55 -22.08
N PHE A 497 -20.79 -25.97 -21.42
CA PHE A 497 -20.77 -26.92 -20.32
C PHE A 497 -20.28 -26.25 -19.04
N PHE A 498 -20.77 -26.71 -17.89
CA PHE A 498 -20.34 -26.24 -16.56
C PHE A 498 -20.47 -24.72 -16.34
N LEU A 499 -21.35 -24.04 -17.07
CA LEU A 499 -21.57 -22.59 -16.92
C LEU A 499 -22.13 -22.22 -15.53
N GLN A 500 -22.64 -23.20 -14.78
CA GLN A 500 -23.04 -23.06 -13.38
C GLN A 500 -21.88 -22.98 -12.38
N SER A 501 -20.66 -23.26 -12.82
CA SER A 501 -19.48 -23.20 -11.95
C SER A 501 -19.13 -21.78 -11.53
N GLY A 502 -19.71 -20.75 -12.16
CA GLY A 502 -19.64 -19.36 -11.72
C GLY A 502 -21.01 -18.73 -11.53
N LEU A 503 -21.13 -17.85 -10.53
CA LEU A 503 -22.36 -17.16 -10.18
C LEU A 503 -22.66 -15.98 -11.10
N GLN A 504 -21.67 -15.12 -11.37
CA GLN A 504 -21.87 -13.88 -12.09
C GLN A 504 -21.08 -13.86 -13.39
N PRO A 505 -21.65 -14.33 -14.51
CA PRO A 505 -20.98 -14.24 -15.79
C PRO A 505 -20.90 -12.77 -16.25
N GLN A 506 -19.71 -12.35 -16.61
CA GLN A 506 -19.46 -11.08 -17.30
C GLN A 506 -18.94 -11.38 -18.71
N MET A 507 -19.36 -10.58 -19.68
CA MET A 507 -18.79 -10.59 -21.02
C MET A 507 -17.75 -9.49 -21.11
N ILE A 508 -16.54 -9.85 -21.51
CA ILE A 508 -15.46 -8.92 -21.83
C ILE A 508 -15.37 -8.85 -23.36
N LEU A 509 -15.40 -7.64 -23.89
CA LEU A 509 -15.29 -7.39 -25.32
C LEU A 509 -14.18 -6.39 -25.59
N SER A 510 -13.23 -6.76 -26.44
CA SER A 510 -12.12 -5.90 -26.84
C SER A 510 -12.12 -5.64 -28.34
N THR A 511 -11.87 -4.38 -28.70
CA THR A 511 -11.73 -3.95 -30.09
C THR A 511 -10.27 -4.04 -30.52
N GLY A 512 -10.00 -4.63 -31.68
CA GLY A 512 -8.62 -4.89 -32.15
C GLY A 512 -7.80 -3.64 -32.51
N GLN A 513 -8.43 -2.47 -32.68
CA GLN A 513 -7.75 -1.25 -33.18
C GLN A 513 -7.52 -0.14 -32.15
N ASP A 514 -8.06 -0.19 -30.92
CA ASP A 514 -7.87 0.89 -29.92
C ASP A 514 -7.96 0.43 -28.44
N ALA A 515 -7.63 -0.83 -28.13
CA ALA A 515 -7.49 -1.37 -26.76
C ALA A 515 -8.63 -1.09 -25.75
N GLU A 516 -9.78 -0.56 -26.16
CA GLU A 516 -10.94 -0.39 -25.31
C GLU A 516 -11.51 -1.77 -24.94
N VAL A 517 -11.73 -1.96 -23.65
CA VAL A 517 -12.27 -3.19 -23.06
C VAL A 517 -13.59 -2.87 -22.40
N PHE A 518 -14.66 -3.46 -22.92
CA PHE A 518 -16.00 -3.33 -22.37
C PHE A 518 -16.28 -4.48 -21.41
N HIS A 519 -16.66 -4.15 -20.17
CA HIS A 519 -17.16 -5.11 -19.18
C HIS A 519 -18.68 -5.06 -19.14
N VAL A 520 -19.33 -6.16 -19.52
CA VAL A 520 -20.79 -6.27 -19.57
C VAL A 520 -21.27 -7.31 -18.58
N SER A 521 -22.08 -6.90 -17.61
CA SER A 521 -22.77 -7.83 -16.72
C SER A 521 -23.86 -8.59 -17.47
N CYS A 522 -23.86 -9.92 -17.37
CA CYS A 522 -24.84 -10.75 -18.06
C CYS A 522 -25.98 -11.18 -17.13
N GLY A 523 -27.20 -11.24 -17.66
CA GLY A 523 -28.36 -11.68 -16.90
C GLY A 523 -28.46 -13.20 -16.84
N GLN A 524 -28.64 -13.75 -15.63
CA GLN A 524 -29.12 -15.13 -15.44
C GLN A 524 -30.64 -15.12 -15.32
N LYS A 525 -31.34 -15.94 -16.11
CA LYS A 525 -32.78 -16.18 -15.85
C LYS A 525 -32.90 -17.23 -14.73
N PRO A 526 -33.56 -16.91 -13.60
CA PRO A 526 -33.65 -17.82 -12.46
C PRO A 526 -34.46 -19.10 -12.73
N ASN A 527 -35.33 -19.11 -13.75
CA ASN A 527 -36.21 -20.24 -14.10
C ASN A 527 -35.99 -20.74 -15.53
N GLN A 528 -34.79 -21.20 -15.87
CA GLN A 528 -34.54 -21.85 -17.16
C GLN A 528 -34.64 -23.39 -17.03
N ARG A 529 -35.21 -24.02 -18.07
CA ARG A 529 -35.39 -25.48 -18.20
C ARG A 529 -34.06 -26.22 -17.90
N PRO A 530 -34.11 -27.44 -17.33
CA PRO A 530 -32.91 -28.23 -17.03
C PRO A 530 -32.03 -28.36 -18.28
N CYS A 531 -30.70 -28.33 -18.07
CA CYS A 531 -29.72 -28.44 -19.14
C CYS A 531 -30.02 -29.68 -19.98
N LYS A 532 -29.94 -29.53 -21.31
CA LYS A 532 -30.29 -30.65 -22.20
C LYS A 532 -29.16 -31.66 -22.14
N LYS A 533 -29.46 -32.84 -21.61
CA LYS A 533 -28.58 -34.03 -21.70
C LYS A 533 -28.37 -34.36 -23.18
N LYS A 534 -27.15 -34.22 -23.67
CA LYS A 534 -26.72 -34.67 -25.00
C LYS A 534 -25.64 -35.73 -24.83
N PHE A 535 -25.81 -36.84 -25.53
CA PHE A 535 -24.77 -37.84 -25.68
C PHE A 535 -23.78 -37.37 -26.75
N SER A 536 -22.51 -37.19 -26.37
CA SER A 536 -21.44 -36.87 -27.32
C SER A 536 -20.64 -38.15 -27.62
N ARG A 537 -20.38 -38.40 -28.90
CA ARG A 537 -19.59 -39.53 -29.39
C ARG A 537 -18.29 -38.97 -29.95
N THR A 538 -17.18 -39.11 -29.23
CA THR A 538 -15.85 -38.78 -29.75
C THR A 538 -15.36 -39.90 -30.66
N LYS A 539 -14.65 -39.54 -31.74
CA LYS A 539 -14.29 -40.44 -32.86
C LYS A 539 -13.46 -41.68 -32.46
N ASN A 540 -12.94 -41.75 -31.22
CA ASN A 540 -11.98 -42.76 -30.76
C ASN A 540 -12.31 -43.44 -29.41
N ASP A 541 -13.46 -43.19 -28.76
CA ASP A 541 -13.82 -43.86 -27.49
C ASP A 541 -15.17 -44.58 -27.61
N GLU A 542 -15.24 -45.85 -27.17
CA GLU A 542 -16.48 -46.65 -27.08
C GLU A 542 -17.43 -46.21 -25.94
N ILE A 543 -17.06 -45.17 -25.16
CA ILE A 543 -17.82 -44.74 -23.99
C ILE A 543 -18.69 -43.51 -24.32
N LEU A 544 -20.01 -43.72 -24.32
CA LEU A 544 -21.02 -42.66 -24.34
C LEU A 544 -20.93 -41.84 -23.04
N ARG A 545 -20.39 -40.61 -23.11
CA ARG A 545 -20.47 -39.67 -21.98
C ARG A 545 -21.73 -38.81 -22.11
N GLU A 546 -22.54 -38.81 -21.06
CA GLU A 546 -23.70 -37.93 -20.92
C GLU A 546 -23.19 -36.51 -20.61
N ILE A 547 -23.46 -35.54 -21.49
CA ILE A 547 -22.98 -34.16 -21.32
C ILE A 547 -24.15 -33.18 -21.30
N GLU A 548 -24.25 -32.36 -20.26
CA GLU A 548 -25.33 -31.38 -20.08
C GLU A 548 -24.97 -30.03 -20.71
N VAL A 549 -25.58 -29.70 -21.86
CA VAL A 549 -25.42 -28.37 -22.48
C VAL A 549 -26.39 -27.39 -21.83
N CYS A 550 -25.84 -26.33 -21.23
CA CYS A 550 -26.61 -25.27 -20.60
C CYS A 550 -26.56 -23.99 -21.45
N GLU A 551 -27.72 -23.35 -21.65
CA GLU A 551 -27.81 -21.95 -22.08
C GLU A 551 -28.09 -21.13 -20.83
N ARG A 552 -27.07 -20.45 -20.28
CA ARG A 552 -27.21 -19.76 -18.99
C ARG A 552 -26.80 -18.30 -19.01
N THR A 553 -26.11 -17.86 -20.05
CA THR A 553 -25.51 -16.53 -20.09
C THR A 553 -26.06 -15.74 -21.27
N LYS A 554 -26.82 -14.67 -20.95
CA LYS A 554 -27.34 -13.71 -21.92
C LYS A 554 -26.75 -12.34 -21.63
N CYS A 555 -26.01 -11.80 -22.57
CA CYS A 555 -25.33 -10.51 -22.42
C CYS A 555 -25.79 -9.57 -23.53
N SER A 556 -26.01 -8.30 -23.19
CA SER A 556 -26.34 -7.29 -24.18
C SER A 556 -25.06 -6.63 -24.67
N THR A 557 -24.85 -6.64 -25.97
CA THR A 557 -23.66 -6.05 -26.61
C THR A 557 -23.58 -4.53 -26.37
N PRO A 558 -22.40 -3.98 -26.09
CA PRO A 558 -22.19 -2.54 -25.97
C PRO A 558 -22.28 -1.87 -27.34
N SER A 559 -22.52 -0.55 -27.34
CA SER A 559 -22.47 0.28 -28.56
C SER A 559 -21.03 0.65 -28.88
N LEU A 560 -20.64 0.48 -30.14
CA LEU A 560 -19.34 0.89 -30.68
C LEU A 560 -19.43 2.18 -31.52
N ALA A 561 -20.62 2.78 -31.63
CA ALA A 561 -20.88 3.93 -32.51
C ALA A 561 -19.99 5.16 -32.21
N LYS A 562 -19.45 5.27 -30.99
CA LYS A 562 -18.58 6.39 -30.58
C LYS A 562 -17.11 6.23 -31.00
N LEU A 563 -16.69 5.05 -31.45
CA LEU A 563 -15.28 4.72 -31.66
C LEU A 563 -14.75 5.05 -33.06
N ALA A 564 -15.53 5.73 -33.91
CA ALA A 564 -15.14 6.09 -35.28
C ALA A 564 -14.57 4.92 -36.11
N LEU A 565 -14.96 3.67 -35.80
CA LEU A 565 -14.51 2.46 -36.48
C LEU A 565 -15.31 2.24 -37.77
N GLN A 566 -14.65 1.75 -38.82
CA GLN A 566 -15.31 1.37 -40.07
C GLN A 566 -15.82 -0.08 -39.99
N PRO A 567 -17.14 -0.33 -40.11
CA PRO A 567 -17.68 -1.69 -40.12
C PRO A 567 -17.33 -2.43 -41.44
N PRO A 568 -17.23 -3.78 -41.44
CA PRO A 568 -17.44 -4.66 -40.30
C PRO A 568 -16.24 -4.69 -39.33
N VAL A 569 -16.51 -4.55 -38.03
CA VAL A 569 -15.49 -4.55 -36.97
C VAL A 569 -15.43 -5.94 -36.32
N VAL A 570 -14.28 -6.60 -36.36
CA VAL A 570 -14.06 -7.87 -35.66
C VAL A 570 -13.63 -7.57 -34.22
N THR A 571 -14.46 -7.97 -33.26
CA THR A 571 -14.18 -7.82 -31.83
C THR A 571 -13.88 -9.17 -31.20
N LYS A 572 -12.96 -9.19 -30.23
CA LYS A 572 -12.63 -10.37 -29.43
C LYS A 572 -13.48 -10.36 -28.17
N MET A 573 -14.31 -11.38 -28.03
CA MET A 573 -15.23 -11.54 -26.91
C MET A 573 -14.83 -12.75 -26.06
N ALA A 574 -14.79 -12.61 -24.76
CA ALA A 574 -14.62 -13.70 -23.81
C ALA A 574 -15.59 -13.54 -22.64
N PHE A 575 -15.79 -14.60 -21.86
CA PHE A 575 -16.62 -14.55 -20.67
C PHE A 575 -15.75 -14.75 -19.44
N VAL A 576 -16.02 -13.96 -18.40
CA VAL A 576 -15.45 -14.13 -17.07
C VAL A 576 -16.53 -14.68 -16.16
N LEU A 577 -16.32 -15.90 -15.68
CA LEU A 577 -17.19 -16.55 -14.70
C LEU A 577 -16.40 -16.72 -13.41
N ASP A 578 -16.73 -15.90 -12.40
CA ASP A 578 -16.09 -15.92 -11.09
C ASP A 578 -14.54 -15.92 -11.20
N GLY A 579 -14.00 -15.02 -12.04
CA GLY A 579 -12.57 -14.82 -12.25
C GLY A 579 -11.89 -15.76 -13.25
N TYR A 580 -12.57 -16.81 -13.71
CA TYR A 580 -12.09 -17.65 -14.81
C TYR A 580 -12.44 -17.03 -16.16
N LEU A 581 -11.44 -16.85 -17.02
CA LEU A 581 -11.59 -16.33 -18.38
C LEU A 581 -11.72 -17.49 -19.37
N THR A 582 -12.83 -17.55 -20.11
CA THR A 582 -13.03 -18.54 -21.18
C THR A 582 -12.22 -18.19 -22.43
N ASP A 583 -12.14 -19.14 -23.36
CA ASP A 583 -11.58 -18.90 -24.70
C ASP A 583 -12.27 -17.72 -25.41
N GLN A 584 -11.50 -17.04 -26.27
CA GLN A 584 -11.98 -15.90 -27.04
C GLN A 584 -12.77 -16.34 -28.28
N TRP A 585 -13.79 -15.56 -28.59
CA TRP A 585 -14.67 -15.72 -29.74
C TRP A 585 -14.74 -14.43 -30.56
N ASP A 586 -14.88 -14.58 -31.87
CA ASP A 586 -15.08 -13.44 -32.76
C ASP A 586 -16.55 -13.05 -32.78
N LEU A 587 -16.83 -11.80 -32.41
CA LEU A 587 -18.12 -11.16 -32.60
C LEU A 587 -17.95 -10.02 -33.59
N ILE A 588 -18.63 -10.11 -34.74
CA ILE A 588 -18.48 -9.15 -35.83
C ILE A 588 -19.58 -8.10 -35.74
N TYR A 589 -19.20 -6.84 -35.62
CA TYR A 589 -20.11 -5.71 -35.66
C TYR A 589 -20.31 -5.22 -37.09
N VAL A 590 -21.55 -5.22 -37.57
CA VAL A 590 -21.94 -4.74 -38.91
C VAL A 590 -22.65 -3.38 -38.82
N GLU A 591 -22.81 -2.74 -39.98
CA GLU A 591 -23.53 -1.47 -40.08
C GLU A 591 -24.98 -1.57 -39.59
N ASP A 592 -25.48 -0.49 -38.99
CA ASP A 592 -26.87 -0.42 -38.57
C ASP A 592 -27.80 -0.42 -39.80
N PRO A 593 -28.91 -1.18 -39.78
CA PRO A 593 -29.83 -1.24 -40.90
C PRO A 593 -30.62 0.06 -41.05
N LEU A 594 -30.87 0.46 -42.29
CA LEU A 594 -31.70 1.62 -42.62
C LEU A 594 -33.09 1.16 -43.01
N PHE A 595 -34.10 1.51 -42.21
CA PHE A 595 -35.48 1.06 -42.43
C PHE A 595 -36.35 2.12 -43.11
N GLN A 596 -37.26 1.66 -43.96
CA GLN A 596 -38.44 2.40 -44.42
C GLN A 596 -39.60 2.21 -43.45
N ASP A 597 -40.66 3.02 -43.59
CA ASP A 597 -41.84 2.95 -42.73
C ASP A 597 -42.48 1.54 -42.69
N PRO A 598 -42.84 1.04 -41.49
CA PRO A 598 -43.42 -0.28 -41.32
C PRO A 598 -44.80 -0.39 -41.97
N LYS A 599 -45.05 -1.51 -42.66
CA LYS A 599 -46.36 -1.83 -43.24
C LYS A 599 -46.95 -3.06 -42.55
N LEU A 600 -48.22 -3.01 -42.17
CA LEU A 600 -48.92 -4.16 -41.62
C LEU A 600 -49.61 -4.96 -42.73
N THR A 601 -49.42 -6.27 -42.71
CA THR A 601 -50.12 -7.20 -43.61
C THR A 601 -50.74 -8.33 -42.79
N SER A 602 -51.94 -8.77 -43.16
CA SER A 602 -52.55 -9.98 -42.61
C SER A 602 -52.29 -11.13 -43.58
N LYS A 603 -51.74 -12.24 -43.09
CA LYS A 603 -51.57 -13.48 -43.85
C LYS A 603 -51.85 -14.66 -42.95
N ASP A 604 -52.69 -15.59 -43.39
CA ASP A 604 -53.05 -16.82 -42.66
C ASP A 604 -53.58 -16.53 -41.24
N ASN A 605 -54.43 -15.51 -41.10
CA ASN A 605 -55.00 -15.04 -39.83
C ASN A 605 -53.96 -14.55 -38.79
N LYS A 606 -52.74 -14.26 -39.22
CA LYS A 606 -51.67 -13.67 -38.39
C LYS A 606 -51.32 -12.26 -38.87
N SER A 607 -51.10 -11.36 -37.91
CA SER A 607 -50.63 -10.00 -38.17
C SER A 607 -49.11 -9.99 -38.38
N ILE A 608 -48.67 -9.58 -39.57
CA ILE A 608 -47.26 -9.56 -39.97
C ILE A 608 -46.84 -8.12 -40.29
N VAL A 609 -45.88 -7.61 -39.51
CA VAL A 609 -45.20 -6.35 -39.78
C VAL A 609 -44.12 -6.58 -40.83
N VAL A 610 -44.18 -5.84 -41.93
CA VAL A 610 -43.25 -5.87 -43.04
C VAL A 610 -42.43 -4.60 -43.04
N LEU A 611 -41.13 -4.74 -42.86
CA LEU A 611 -40.13 -3.66 -42.91
C LEU A 611 -39.25 -3.88 -44.14
N LYS A 612 -39.09 -2.84 -44.96
CA LYS A 612 -38.09 -2.83 -46.03
C LYS A 612 -36.89 -2.03 -45.55
N GLY A 613 -35.68 -2.49 -45.86
CA GLY A 613 -34.48 -1.79 -45.43
C GLY A 613 -33.22 -2.31 -46.08
N ASP A 614 -32.17 -1.50 -46.00
CA ASP A 614 -30.83 -1.82 -46.52
C ASP A 614 -29.87 -2.18 -45.38
N HIS A 615 -28.76 -2.85 -45.72
CA HIS A 615 -27.73 -3.33 -44.78
C HIS A 615 -28.25 -4.27 -43.67
N MET A 616 -29.33 -5.02 -43.93
CA MET A 616 -29.86 -6.02 -43.01
C MET A 616 -29.04 -7.31 -43.05
N ASP A 617 -28.11 -7.49 -42.11
CA ASP A 617 -27.34 -8.73 -41.98
C ASP A 617 -28.19 -9.87 -41.38
N ARG A 618 -28.20 -11.03 -42.04
CA ARG A 618 -29.01 -12.19 -41.65
C ARG A 618 -28.63 -12.75 -40.27
N GLU A 619 -27.36 -12.72 -39.91
CA GLU A 619 -26.87 -13.24 -38.63
C GLU A 619 -27.15 -12.25 -37.51
N ALA A 620 -26.88 -10.96 -37.72
CA ALA A 620 -27.17 -9.91 -36.73
C ALA A 620 -28.68 -9.74 -36.47
N MET A 621 -29.54 -10.02 -37.45
CA MET A 621 -31.00 -9.97 -37.25
C MET A 621 -31.54 -11.03 -36.27
N LYS A 622 -30.76 -12.08 -35.95
CA LYS A 622 -31.14 -13.06 -34.92
C LYS A 622 -31.15 -12.48 -33.50
N CYS A 623 -30.57 -11.30 -33.29
CA CYS A 623 -30.44 -10.60 -32.01
C CYS A 623 -31.76 -10.21 -31.32
N GLN A 624 -32.92 -10.41 -31.96
CA GLN A 624 -34.24 -9.99 -31.45
C GLN A 624 -34.33 -8.49 -31.08
N VAL A 625 -33.57 -7.66 -31.79
CA VAL A 625 -33.50 -6.19 -31.59
C VAL A 625 -34.76 -5.46 -32.07
N LEU A 626 -35.56 -6.10 -32.93
CA LEU A 626 -36.86 -5.59 -33.35
C LEU A 626 -37.94 -5.98 -32.35
N THR A 627 -38.65 -4.99 -31.81
CA THR A 627 -39.76 -5.18 -30.88
C THR A 627 -41.02 -4.47 -31.37
N VAL A 628 -42.18 -5.07 -31.10
CA VAL A 628 -43.50 -4.48 -31.37
C VAL A 628 -44.17 -4.23 -30.04
N SER A 629 -44.39 -2.97 -29.68
CA SER A 629 -44.96 -2.52 -28.41
C SER A 629 -44.31 -3.21 -27.19
N ASN A 630 -42.98 -3.21 -27.12
CA ASN A 630 -42.16 -3.82 -26.05
C ASN A 630 -42.12 -5.36 -25.99
N HIS A 631 -42.68 -6.07 -26.99
CA HIS A 631 -42.57 -7.53 -27.12
C HIS A 631 -41.70 -7.92 -28.32
N SER A 632 -40.93 -8.99 -28.19
CA SER A 632 -40.18 -9.58 -29.31
C SER A 632 -41.13 -10.28 -30.29
N CYS A 633 -40.76 -10.30 -31.56
CA CYS A 633 -41.51 -11.01 -32.60
C CYS A 633 -41.57 -12.53 -32.31
N GLU A 634 -42.71 -13.17 -32.59
CA GLU A 634 -42.84 -14.64 -32.47
C GLU A 634 -41.93 -15.35 -33.48
N SER A 635 -41.86 -14.81 -34.69
CA SER A 635 -40.93 -15.23 -35.74
C SER A 635 -40.46 -14.03 -36.55
N LEU A 636 -39.20 -14.09 -36.98
CA LEU A 636 -38.53 -13.07 -37.77
C LEU A 636 -37.94 -13.71 -39.02
N ILE A 637 -38.38 -13.30 -40.20
CA ILE A 637 -37.94 -13.87 -41.48
C ILE A 637 -37.39 -12.75 -42.36
N LEU A 638 -36.12 -12.86 -42.74
CA LEU A 638 -35.47 -11.95 -43.70
C LEU A 638 -35.41 -12.61 -45.08
N THR A 639 -36.03 -11.98 -46.08
CA THR A 639 -35.99 -12.44 -47.48
C THR A 639 -35.58 -11.28 -48.38
N GLY A 640 -34.35 -11.32 -48.91
CA GLY A 640 -33.75 -10.16 -49.58
C GLY A 640 -33.69 -8.95 -48.64
N ASN A 641 -34.19 -7.80 -49.09
CA ASN A 641 -34.25 -6.54 -48.32
C ASN A 641 -35.60 -6.35 -47.60
N THR A 642 -36.34 -7.43 -47.33
CA THR A 642 -37.63 -7.37 -46.63
C THR A 642 -37.63 -8.25 -45.38
N LEU A 643 -37.89 -7.63 -44.24
CA LEU A 643 -38.00 -8.26 -42.93
C LEU A 643 -39.47 -8.42 -42.55
N ARG A 644 -39.86 -9.64 -42.19
CA ARG A 644 -41.23 -9.99 -41.79
C ARG A 644 -41.22 -10.42 -40.33
N CYS A 645 -41.90 -9.66 -39.48
CA CYS A 645 -42.09 -9.93 -38.06
C CYS A 645 -43.53 -10.36 -37.80
N THR A 646 -43.71 -11.56 -37.26
CA THR A 646 -45.03 -12.03 -36.82
C THR A 646 -45.32 -11.48 -35.42
N VAL A 647 -46.40 -10.71 -35.30
CA VAL A 647 -46.80 -10.08 -34.03
C VAL A 647 -47.34 -11.15 -33.07
N PRO A 648 -46.88 -11.20 -31.81
CA PRO A 648 -47.36 -12.17 -30.83
C PRO A 648 -48.88 -12.14 -30.61
N ASN A 649 -49.50 -13.32 -30.46
CA ASN A 649 -50.95 -13.46 -30.27
C ASN A 649 -51.48 -12.71 -29.01
N GLU A 650 -50.65 -12.52 -27.98
CA GLU A 650 -50.99 -11.76 -26.77
C GLU A 650 -51.30 -10.28 -27.04
N LEU A 651 -50.62 -9.68 -28.03
CA LEU A 651 -50.86 -8.31 -28.46
C LEU A 651 -52.09 -8.21 -29.37
N GLN A 652 -52.35 -9.27 -30.14
CA GLN A 652 -53.54 -9.35 -30.98
C GLN A 652 -54.82 -9.47 -30.15
N SER A 653 -54.82 -10.27 -29.07
CA SER A 653 -55.97 -10.41 -28.17
C SER A 653 -56.24 -9.16 -27.33
N LYS A 654 -55.19 -8.48 -26.86
CA LYS A 654 -55.31 -7.17 -26.17
C LYS A 654 -55.82 -6.06 -27.09
N ALA A 655 -55.41 -6.05 -28.36
CA ALA A 655 -55.93 -5.11 -29.35
C ALA A 655 -57.39 -5.39 -29.72
N ALA A 656 -57.82 -6.66 -29.70
CA ALA A 656 -59.22 -7.06 -29.93
C ALA A 656 -60.16 -6.75 -28.74
N MET A 657 -59.64 -6.70 -27.51
CA MET A 657 -60.43 -6.39 -26.30
C MET A 657 -60.62 -4.89 -26.02
N LYS A 658 -59.78 -3.99 -26.59
CA LYS A 658 -59.96 -2.55 -26.44
C LYS A 658 -60.97 -2.03 -27.46
N VAL A 659 -62.15 -1.62 -26.99
CA VAL A 659 -63.24 -0.97 -27.77
C VAL A 659 -62.91 0.50 -28.11
N GLU A 660 -61.64 0.88 -28.12
CA GLU A 660 -61.20 2.22 -28.53
C GLU A 660 -60.58 2.17 -29.92
N SER A 661 -61.07 3.05 -30.79
CA SER A 661 -60.58 3.28 -32.14
C SER A 661 -59.05 3.36 -32.19
N ASN A 662 -58.45 2.45 -32.98
CA ASN A 662 -57.04 2.42 -33.39
C ASN A 662 -56.05 1.99 -32.29
N ALA A 663 -55.97 0.69 -32.01
CA ALA A 663 -54.83 0.11 -31.30
C ALA A 663 -53.54 0.21 -32.16
N ALA A 664 -52.88 1.37 -32.10
CA ALA A 664 -51.61 1.62 -32.76
C ALA A 664 -50.49 0.87 -32.04
N MET A 665 -49.85 -0.07 -32.74
CA MET A 665 -48.66 -0.79 -32.26
C MET A 665 -47.41 -0.04 -32.70
N LYS A 666 -46.49 0.21 -31.75
CA LYS A 666 -45.21 0.87 -32.04
C LYS A 666 -44.19 -0.16 -32.48
N VAL A 667 -43.55 0.07 -33.62
CA VAL A 667 -42.45 -0.77 -34.11
C VAL A 667 -41.15 -0.09 -33.70
N GLU A 668 -40.35 -0.76 -32.88
CA GLU A 668 -39.21 -0.19 -32.17
C GLU A 668 -37.95 -1.04 -32.41
N TRP A 669 -36.83 -0.36 -32.66
CA TRP A 669 -35.50 -0.94 -32.79
C TRP A 669 -34.68 -0.67 -31.54
N ARG A 670 -34.27 -1.73 -30.84
CA ARG A 670 -33.50 -1.62 -29.60
C ARG A 670 -32.00 -1.53 -29.87
N GLN A 671 -31.38 -0.52 -29.29
CA GLN A 671 -29.93 -0.29 -29.27
C GLN A 671 -29.41 -0.38 -27.83
N ALA A 672 -28.09 -0.36 -27.61
CA ALA A 672 -27.51 -0.61 -26.27
C ALA A 672 -27.99 0.36 -25.17
N GLY A 673 -28.31 1.60 -25.53
CA GLY A 673 -28.75 2.65 -24.60
C GLY A 673 -29.91 3.51 -25.10
N SER A 674 -30.53 3.15 -26.22
CA SER A 674 -31.59 3.91 -26.88
C SER A 674 -32.58 2.97 -27.57
N ILE A 675 -33.78 3.48 -27.84
CA ILE A 675 -34.80 2.79 -28.63
C ILE A 675 -35.17 3.72 -29.78
N LEU A 676 -34.96 3.28 -31.01
CA LEU A 676 -35.33 4.00 -32.22
C LEU A 676 -36.74 3.57 -32.64
N GLN A 677 -37.70 4.49 -32.64
CA GLN A 677 -39.06 4.22 -33.09
C GLN A 677 -39.10 4.26 -34.62
N LEU A 678 -39.33 3.10 -35.26
CA LEU A 678 -39.37 2.97 -36.72
C LEU A 678 -40.71 3.40 -37.32
N GLY A 679 -41.80 3.37 -36.53
CA GLY A 679 -43.12 3.82 -36.94
C GLY A 679 -44.25 3.20 -36.13
N THR A 680 -45.49 3.50 -36.52
CA THR A 680 -46.70 2.96 -35.89
C THR A 680 -47.55 2.23 -36.92
N VAL A 681 -48.03 1.04 -36.56
CA VAL A 681 -48.94 0.24 -37.39
C VAL A 681 -50.27 0.02 -36.68
N THR A 682 -51.38 0.15 -37.41
CA THR A 682 -52.74 -0.07 -36.89
C THR A 682 -53.34 -1.31 -37.53
N LEU A 683 -53.99 -2.18 -36.75
CA LEU A 683 -54.80 -3.27 -37.31
C LEU A 683 -56.00 -2.66 -38.07
N ALA A 684 -56.01 -2.79 -39.39
CA ALA A 684 -57.18 -2.48 -40.18
C ALA A 684 -58.27 -3.52 -39.91
N LYS A 685 -59.45 -3.09 -39.47
CA LYS A 685 -60.65 -3.91 -39.37
C LYS A 685 -61.05 -4.31 -40.80
N GLU A 686 -61.30 -5.60 -41.07
CA GLU A 686 -61.90 -6.00 -42.35
C GLU A 686 -63.21 -5.22 -42.57
N PRO A 687 -63.49 -4.70 -43.78
CA PRO A 687 -64.71 -3.93 -44.02
C PRO A 687 -65.92 -4.83 -43.78
N ASP A 688 -66.72 -4.45 -42.78
CA ASP A 688 -67.92 -5.16 -42.38
C ASP A 688 -69.05 -4.88 -43.38
N TYR A 689 -69.25 -5.80 -44.34
CA TYR A 689 -70.31 -5.69 -45.37
C TYR A 689 -71.73 -5.96 -44.81
N THR A 690 -71.89 -6.08 -43.49
CA THR A 690 -73.21 -6.26 -42.84
C THR A 690 -74.19 -5.15 -43.19
N GLY A 691 -73.74 -3.88 -43.28
CA GLY A 691 -74.59 -2.76 -43.70
C GLY A 691 -75.14 -2.90 -45.13
N LEU A 692 -74.33 -3.43 -46.06
CA LEU A 692 -74.73 -3.65 -47.44
C LEU A 692 -75.71 -4.83 -47.57
N LYS A 693 -75.52 -5.88 -46.76
CA LYS A 693 -76.44 -7.03 -46.70
C LYS A 693 -77.79 -6.65 -46.08
N VAL A 694 -77.81 -5.83 -45.03
CA VAL A 694 -79.05 -5.33 -44.40
C VAL A 694 -79.78 -4.34 -45.33
N GLY A 695 -79.04 -3.51 -46.07
CA GLY A 695 -79.60 -2.62 -47.09
C GLY A 695 -80.31 -3.37 -48.23
N CYS A 696 -79.67 -4.40 -48.80
CA CYS A 696 -80.31 -5.20 -49.86
C CYS A 696 -81.52 -5.98 -49.36
N VAL A 697 -81.48 -6.52 -48.14
CA VAL A 697 -82.60 -7.30 -47.57
C VAL A 697 -83.78 -6.40 -47.18
N SER A 698 -83.54 -5.20 -46.65
CA SER A 698 -84.62 -4.27 -46.26
C SER A 698 -85.36 -3.68 -47.48
N VAL A 699 -84.64 -3.33 -48.55
CA VAL A 699 -85.25 -2.86 -49.81
C VAL A 699 -86.04 -3.98 -50.47
N SER A 700 -85.51 -5.21 -50.45
CA SER A 700 -86.21 -6.39 -50.98
C SER A 700 -87.48 -6.71 -50.18
N LEU A 701 -87.46 -6.57 -48.84
CA LEU A 701 -88.64 -6.78 -47.99
C LEU A 701 -89.70 -5.70 -48.19
N LEU A 702 -89.30 -4.43 -48.35
CA LEU A 702 -90.23 -3.31 -48.59
C LEU A 702 -90.94 -3.46 -49.95
N LEU A 703 -90.23 -3.86 -51.00
CA LEU A 703 -90.82 -4.18 -52.29
C LEU A 703 -91.77 -5.38 -52.22
N LEU A 704 -91.41 -6.43 -51.46
CA LEU A 704 -92.26 -7.61 -51.29
C LEU A 704 -93.55 -7.29 -50.51
N LEU A 705 -93.48 -6.42 -49.49
CA LEU A 705 -94.65 -6.01 -48.70
C LEU A 705 -95.60 -5.10 -49.50
N LEU A 706 -95.08 -4.23 -50.38
CA LEU A 706 -95.90 -3.42 -51.29
C LEU A 706 -96.60 -4.29 -52.34
N LEU A 707 -95.91 -5.30 -52.90
CA LEU A 707 -96.49 -6.27 -53.82
C LEU A 707 -97.56 -7.14 -53.14
N LEU A 708 -97.30 -7.66 -51.94
CA LEU A 708 -98.26 -8.46 -51.16
C LEU A 708 -99.49 -7.64 -50.71
N GLY A 709 -99.32 -6.35 -50.40
CA GLY A 709 -100.43 -5.44 -50.10
C GLY A 709 -101.35 -5.20 -51.30
N SER A 710 -100.80 -5.06 -52.50
CA SER A 710 -101.58 -4.92 -53.74
C SER A 710 -102.29 -6.22 -54.16
N LEU A 711 -101.64 -7.37 -53.93
CA LEU A 711 -102.20 -8.71 -54.21
C LEU A 711 -103.31 -9.12 -53.25
N LEU A 712 -103.26 -8.69 -51.98
CA LEU A 712 -104.31 -8.97 -50.98
C LEU A 712 -105.54 -8.06 -51.14
N LEU A 713 -105.38 -6.86 -51.69
CA LEU A 713 -106.51 -6.00 -52.10
C LEU A 713 -107.20 -6.49 -53.38
N TRP A 714 -106.46 -7.17 -54.26
CA TRP A 714 -107.00 -7.69 -55.52
C TRP A 714 -107.64 -9.09 -55.39
N ARG A 715 -107.29 -9.87 -54.35
CA ARG A 715 -107.81 -11.23 -54.11
C ARG A 715 -109.17 -11.32 -53.39
N ARG A 716 -109.87 -10.21 -53.12
CA ARG A 716 -111.20 -10.24 -52.48
C ARG A 716 -112.38 -10.27 -53.45
N ASN A 717 -112.15 -10.30 -54.77
CA ASN A 717 -113.22 -10.43 -55.76
C ASN A 717 -113.04 -11.64 -56.67
N LYS A 718 -113.88 -12.66 -56.40
CA LYS A 718 -114.35 -13.73 -57.31
C LYS A 718 -113.39 -14.88 -57.70
N HIS A 719 -113.39 -15.90 -56.83
CA HIS A 719 -113.93 -17.26 -57.00
C HIS A 719 -114.25 -17.83 -58.42
N ILE A 720 -113.93 -19.15 -58.57
CA ILE A 720 -114.54 -20.23 -59.41
C ILE A 720 -114.07 -20.31 -60.89
N ASP A 721 -113.67 -21.43 -61.50
CA ASP A 721 -113.44 -22.85 -61.12
C ASP A 721 -112.62 -23.56 -62.24
N ASP A 722 -112.00 -24.69 -61.86
CA ASP A 722 -111.70 -25.93 -62.61
C ASP A 722 -110.96 -25.93 -63.97
N LEU A 723 -109.84 -26.67 -64.04
CA LEU A 723 -109.83 -28.05 -64.56
C LEU A 723 -108.45 -28.74 -64.39
N SER A 724 -108.54 -30.06 -64.23
CA SER A 724 -107.54 -31.08 -63.88
C SER A 724 -106.67 -31.61 -65.04
N GLU A 725 -105.38 -31.94 -64.79
CA GLU A 725 -104.67 -33.08 -65.42
C GLU A 725 -103.27 -33.39 -64.79
N VAL A 726 -103.26 -34.23 -63.76
CA VAL A 726 -102.68 -35.59 -63.66
C VAL A 726 -101.31 -36.00 -64.33
N TRP A 727 -100.40 -36.51 -63.46
CA TRP A 727 -99.21 -37.43 -63.55
C TRP A 727 -97.95 -37.10 -64.40
N TYR A 728 -96.77 -37.01 -63.76
CA TYR A 728 -95.84 -38.15 -63.60
C TYR A 728 -94.75 -37.87 -62.54
N ASP A 729 -94.52 -38.89 -61.70
CA ASP A 729 -93.49 -38.99 -60.65
C ASP A 729 -92.15 -39.40 -61.28
N GLY A 730 -91.05 -38.88 -60.73
CA GLY A 730 -89.69 -39.11 -61.20
C GLY A 730 -88.73 -39.19 -60.02
N ARG A 731 -88.89 -40.24 -59.19
CA ARG A 731 -87.90 -40.65 -58.20
C ARG A 731 -86.57 -40.99 -58.86
N GLY A 732 -85.49 -40.41 -58.35
CA GLY A 732 -84.13 -40.96 -58.39
C GLY A 732 -83.62 -41.13 -56.96
N HIS A 733 -83.90 -42.30 -56.40
CA HIS A 733 -83.37 -42.82 -55.13
C HIS A 733 -82.02 -43.52 -55.44
N ILE A 734 -80.96 -43.39 -54.63
CA ILE A 734 -80.42 -44.41 -53.69
C ILE A 734 -79.01 -43.90 -53.27
N GLN A 735 -78.78 -43.60 -51.98
CA GLN A 735 -78.16 -44.40 -50.89
C GLN A 735 -76.65 -44.68 -51.05
N HIS A 736 -75.79 -44.15 -50.17
CA HIS A 736 -75.45 -44.63 -48.81
C HIS A 736 -74.62 -45.92 -48.77
N LEU A 737 -73.41 -45.82 -48.21
CA LEU A 737 -72.79 -46.64 -47.13
C LEU A 737 -71.25 -46.52 -47.26
N ASP A 738 -70.61 -45.79 -46.35
CA ASP A 738 -70.00 -46.30 -45.10
C ASP A 738 -68.75 -47.17 -45.32
N ARG A 739 -67.62 -46.71 -44.78
CA ARG A 739 -66.91 -47.44 -43.70
C ARG A 739 -65.64 -46.70 -43.22
N LEU A 740 -65.71 -46.31 -41.95
CA LEU A 740 -64.77 -46.59 -40.85
C LEU A 740 -63.25 -46.56 -41.13
N ALA A 741 -62.54 -45.69 -40.42
CA ALA A 741 -61.52 -46.08 -39.43
C ALA A 741 -61.02 -44.86 -38.64
N ASN A 742 -61.48 -44.72 -37.39
CA ASN A 742 -60.96 -43.76 -36.41
C ASN A 742 -59.78 -44.42 -35.68
N ALA A 743 -58.57 -43.89 -35.85
CA ALA A 743 -57.37 -44.38 -35.17
C ALA A 743 -57.27 -43.76 -33.77
N ARG A 744 -57.25 -44.63 -32.76
CA ARG A 744 -57.02 -44.33 -31.34
C ARG A 744 -55.57 -43.95 -31.10
N SER A 745 -55.37 -42.83 -30.40
CA SER A 745 -54.23 -42.56 -29.53
C SER A 745 -54.58 -43.04 -28.11
N VAL A 746 -53.62 -43.67 -27.41
CA VAL A 746 -53.25 -43.47 -25.98
C VAL A 746 -52.41 -44.66 -25.51
N SER A 747 -51.30 -44.33 -24.84
CA SER A 747 -50.28 -45.25 -24.32
C SER A 747 -50.73 -45.99 -23.06
N PRO A 748 -50.08 -47.12 -22.71
CA PRO A 748 -50.34 -47.81 -21.46
C PRO A 748 -49.40 -47.35 -20.33
N THR A 749 -50.03 -47.23 -19.15
CA THR A 749 -49.58 -47.66 -17.81
C THR A 749 -48.29 -47.11 -17.22
N ASN A 750 -48.42 -46.41 -16.10
CA ASN A 750 -47.62 -46.70 -14.90
C ASN A 750 -48.46 -46.52 -13.62
N GLU A 751 -48.06 -47.28 -12.63
CA GLU A 751 -48.81 -47.82 -11.50
C GLU A 751 -49.21 -46.81 -10.42
N MET A 752 -50.35 -47.12 -9.79
CA MET A 752 -50.78 -46.66 -8.49
C MET A 752 -49.97 -47.36 -7.40
N VAL A 753 -49.51 -46.65 -6.37
CA VAL A 753 -49.74 -46.98 -4.94
C VAL A 753 -49.54 -45.68 -4.13
N SER A 754 -50.59 -45.25 -3.43
CA SER A 754 -50.51 -44.31 -2.30
C SER A 754 -50.99 -45.05 -1.05
N HIS A 755 -50.22 -45.02 0.03
CA HIS A 755 -50.71 -45.37 1.37
C HIS A 755 -50.84 -44.10 2.21
N GLU A 756 -52.10 -43.83 2.58
CA GLU A 756 -52.60 -43.47 3.92
C GLU A 756 -51.93 -42.37 4.77
N SER A 757 -52.71 -41.33 5.09
CA SER A 757 -53.16 -40.95 6.46
C SER A 757 -53.88 -39.59 6.36
N VAL A 758 -55.21 -39.56 6.26
CA VAL A 758 -56.22 -39.52 7.34
C VAL A 758 -56.19 -38.22 8.16
N ASP A 759 -57.19 -37.38 7.87
CA ASP A 759 -58.02 -36.53 8.74
C ASP A 759 -57.40 -35.83 9.96
N TYR A 760 -57.58 -34.49 10.04
CA TYR A 760 -58.74 -33.94 10.76
C TYR A 760 -59.04 -32.50 10.35
N ARG A 761 -60.22 -32.34 9.75
CA ARG A 761 -61.22 -31.28 9.92
C ARG A 761 -60.94 -30.17 10.97
N THR A 762 -61.11 -28.92 10.50
CA THR A 762 -61.96 -27.83 11.07
C THR A 762 -61.73 -27.45 12.56
N THR A 763 -61.58 -26.20 12.98
CA THR A 763 -62.22 -24.95 12.55
C THR A 763 -61.78 -23.82 13.49
N LEU A 764 -61.90 -22.58 13.00
CA LEU A 764 -62.28 -21.34 13.71
C LEU A 764 -61.22 -20.56 14.54
N LEU A 765 -60.99 -19.33 14.04
CA LEU A 765 -60.73 -18.05 14.73
C LEU A 765 -59.37 -17.94 15.44
N ASP A 766 -58.45 -17.01 15.13
CA ASP A 766 -58.53 -15.66 14.56
C ASP A 766 -57.41 -15.39 13.53
#